data_AF-A0A8C1WN34-F1
#
_entry.id   AF-A0A8C1WN34-F1
#
_cell.length_a   1.000
_cell.length_b   1.000
_cell.length_c   1.000
_cell.angle_alpha   90.00
_cell.angle_beta   90.00
_cell.angle_gamma   90.00
#
_symmetry.space_group_name_H-M   'P 1'
#
loop_
_entity.id
_entity.type
_entity.pdbx_description
1 polymer ?
#
loop_
_entity_poly.entity_id
_entity_poly.type
_entity_poly.pdbx_seq_one_letter_code
_entity_poly.pdbx_strand_id
1 'polypeptide(L)'
;MPQDVKTDVPKVLNKTTPGLQIWRVENMELVPCPSNTFGQFFEGDSYVILYTHKTSNNYTYDIHYWLGKETSQDEQGAAAIYTTQMDEHLGGAAVQHRETQGHESATFQGYFKQGIIYKKGGVASGMKQVETNTYNIRRLLHVKGNKHVVAGEVEMSWKSFNQGDVFLLDLGSLIIQWNGPKSNRMERLRGMNLAKDIRDRERGGRVQVTVVEGDDEKSSEDAMKLMIKAMGEKKQIKDAIPDEIVDEKLKTDCYLLDQGGIKIFIWKGKKASKTERAESLKKAKGYPTSTYVETVSEGAESSVFKQLFQKWTDKGQTVGLGTTHSPGKIAKVEQVKFDATSMHARPDLAAQQKMVDDGSGEAEVWRIEDNEPVPVERKWLGHFYGGDCYLILYKYEVNSKLHYILYMWQGRHASTAELTASAYQAVILDQKYNGEPVQVRVPMGKEPMHLMAIFKGKMVVYEEGSSREGSSHSQPSVRLFHVHGTNEFNTRAVEVPPRSSSLNSNDVFMLSTDKCCYLWYGKGCSGDEREMAKTLADIISKREKNVIAEGQEPADFWVNLGGKSQYANSKRLQDENCSITPRLFECSNQTGRFIATEITNFNQDDLDEDDVMLLDIWDQVYLWIGKGANDKEKHDAVVTAQEYLKSHPAGRDLDTPILVVKQGFEPPTFTGWFHAWDPQKWSDYLSNDDFKLIMGISRNDFYALPSWKQLNLKKKMGLF
;
A
#
# COMPACT_ATOMS: atom_id res chain seq x y z
N MET A 1 42.19 0.63 -29.04
CA MET A 1 40.94 1.33 -29.40
C MET A 1 39.80 0.54 -28.77
N PRO A 2 38.72 1.17 -28.27
CA PRO A 2 37.47 0.46 -28.01
C PRO A 2 37.01 -0.20 -29.32
N GLN A 3 36.33 -1.35 -29.24
CA GLN A 3 35.64 -1.89 -30.41
C GLN A 3 34.36 -1.07 -30.65
N ASP A 4 34.13 -0.65 -31.89
CA ASP A 4 32.95 0.13 -32.24
C ASP A 4 31.67 -0.70 -32.08
N VAL A 5 30.82 -0.28 -31.14
CA VAL A 5 29.51 -0.87 -30.87
C VAL A 5 28.62 -0.67 -32.11
N LYS A 6 28.14 -1.76 -32.73
CA LYS A 6 27.40 -1.69 -33.99
C LYS A 6 26.06 -0.96 -33.82
N THR A 7 25.90 0.15 -34.54
CA THR A 7 24.77 1.08 -34.41
C THR A 7 23.50 0.57 -35.12
N ASP A 8 22.90 -0.52 -34.64
CA ASP A 8 21.72 -1.14 -35.24
C ASP A 8 20.46 -1.16 -34.34
N VAL A 9 20.50 -0.44 -33.21
CA VAL A 9 19.36 -0.20 -32.30
C VAL A 9 18.02 0.10 -33.01
N PRO A 10 17.95 0.94 -34.08
CA PRO A 10 16.68 1.25 -34.75
C PRO A 10 15.98 0.05 -35.41
N LYS A 11 16.67 -1.07 -35.68
CA LYS A 11 16.09 -2.26 -36.31
C LYS A 11 15.39 -3.21 -35.33
N VAL A 12 15.68 -3.11 -34.03
CA VAL A 12 15.23 -4.08 -33.01
C VAL A 12 14.22 -3.47 -32.01
N LEU A 13 14.19 -2.14 -31.90
CA LEU A 13 13.35 -1.41 -30.94
C LEU A 13 11.91 -1.25 -31.44
N ASN A 14 10.93 -1.80 -30.72
CA ASN A 14 9.51 -1.57 -31.04
C ASN A 14 8.94 -0.45 -30.16
N LYS A 15 8.80 0.75 -30.76
CA LYS A 15 8.38 1.96 -30.04
C LYS A 15 6.87 2.04 -29.75
N THR A 16 6.05 1.18 -30.35
CA THR A 16 4.58 1.36 -30.39
C THR A 16 3.77 0.17 -29.86
N THR A 17 4.39 -0.99 -29.65
CA THR A 17 3.75 -2.11 -28.94
C THR A 17 4.03 -1.97 -27.43
N PRO A 18 3.00 -1.91 -26.56
CA PRO A 18 3.20 -1.84 -25.12
C PRO A 18 3.70 -3.17 -24.55
N GLY A 19 4.49 -3.11 -23.48
CA GLY A 19 5.01 -4.28 -22.77
C GLY A 19 6.54 -4.32 -22.67
N LEU A 20 7.05 -5.50 -22.33
CA LEU A 20 8.45 -5.77 -21.98
C LEU A 20 9.23 -6.33 -23.17
N GLN A 21 10.37 -5.71 -23.50
CA GLN A 21 11.40 -6.25 -24.40
C GLN A 21 12.72 -6.44 -23.63
N ILE A 22 13.42 -7.54 -23.87
CA ILE A 22 14.71 -7.86 -23.23
C ILE A 22 15.72 -8.24 -24.30
N TRP A 23 16.93 -7.72 -24.18
CA TRP A 23 18.11 -8.07 -24.95
C TRP A 23 19.26 -8.45 -24.03
N ARG A 24 20.00 -9.50 -24.39
CA ARG A 24 21.29 -9.87 -23.81
C ARG A 24 22.38 -9.19 -24.63
N VAL A 25 23.40 -8.64 -23.97
CA VAL A 25 24.62 -8.21 -24.66
C VAL A 25 25.44 -9.46 -24.94
N GLU A 26 25.57 -9.86 -26.20
CA GLU A 26 26.44 -10.96 -26.62
C GLU A 26 27.50 -10.42 -27.59
N ASN A 27 28.78 -10.52 -27.23
CA ASN A 27 29.90 -10.04 -28.08
C ASN A 27 29.75 -8.58 -28.53
N MET A 28 29.32 -7.69 -27.62
CA MET A 28 29.02 -6.27 -27.87
C MET A 28 27.80 -6.00 -28.78
N GLU A 29 26.98 -7.01 -29.12
CA GLU A 29 25.73 -6.86 -29.89
C GLU A 29 24.48 -7.12 -29.01
N LEU A 30 23.36 -6.47 -29.31
CA LEU A 30 22.08 -6.70 -28.62
C LEU A 30 21.31 -7.87 -29.24
N VAL A 31 21.32 -9.03 -28.56
CA VAL A 31 20.59 -10.23 -28.98
C VAL A 31 19.25 -10.29 -28.24
N PRO A 32 18.09 -10.30 -28.93
CA PRO A 32 16.78 -10.34 -28.27
C PRO A 32 16.55 -11.68 -27.55
N CYS A 33 16.12 -11.63 -26.30
CA CYS A 33 15.80 -12.82 -25.52
C CYS A 33 14.42 -13.40 -25.91
N PRO A 34 14.26 -14.73 -25.95
CA PRO A 34 12.95 -15.38 -26.06
C PRO A 34 12.00 -14.98 -24.90
N SER A 35 10.72 -14.79 -25.19
CA SER A 35 9.73 -14.39 -24.16
C SER A 35 9.51 -15.45 -23.06
N ASN A 36 9.78 -16.73 -23.35
CA ASN A 36 9.70 -17.81 -22.37
C ASN A 36 10.94 -17.92 -21.45
N THR A 37 11.96 -17.08 -21.64
CA THR A 37 13.13 -16.97 -20.75
C THR A 37 13.23 -15.62 -20.04
N PHE A 38 12.21 -14.75 -20.18
CA PHE A 38 12.12 -13.51 -19.41
C PHE A 38 12.15 -13.82 -17.90
N GLY A 39 12.93 -13.02 -17.15
CA GLY A 39 13.24 -13.27 -15.74
C GLY A 39 14.43 -14.20 -15.48
N GLN A 40 15.02 -14.82 -16.51
CA GLN A 40 16.19 -15.71 -16.37
C GLN A 40 17.46 -15.03 -16.87
N PHE A 41 18.26 -14.48 -15.95
CA PHE A 41 19.46 -13.70 -16.25
C PHE A 41 20.73 -14.47 -15.88
N PHE A 42 21.75 -14.39 -16.73
CA PHE A 42 23.07 -14.98 -16.47
C PHE A 42 23.96 -14.02 -15.66
N GLU A 43 24.62 -14.52 -14.61
CA GLU A 43 25.47 -13.70 -13.74
C GLU A 43 26.70 -13.14 -14.48
N GLY A 44 27.19 -13.84 -15.50
CA GLY A 44 28.31 -13.43 -16.33
C GLY A 44 27.98 -12.38 -17.39
N ASP A 45 26.72 -11.94 -17.51
CA ASP A 45 26.26 -11.13 -18.64
C ASP A 45 25.63 -9.79 -18.23
N SER A 46 25.58 -8.87 -19.20
CA SER A 46 24.84 -7.62 -19.11
C SER A 46 23.63 -7.66 -20.05
N TYR A 47 22.51 -7.08 -19.63
CA TYR A 47 21.26 -7.07 -20.37
C TYR A 47 20.71 -5.64 -20.48
N VAL A 48 19.99 -5.36 -21.56
CA VAL A 48 19.21 -4.12 -21.74
C VAL A 48 17.75 -4.51 -21.86
N ILE A 49 16.89 -3.78 -21.15
CA ILE A 49 15.46 -4.05 -21.01
C ILE A 49 14.72 -2.75 -21.29
N LEU A 50 13.70 -2.80 -22.15
CA LEU A 50 12.76 -1.71 -22.36
C LEU A 50 11.38 -2.15 -21.88
N TYR A 51 10.77 -1.37 -20.99
CA TYR A 51 9.33 -1.43 -20.77
C TYR A 51 8.66 -0.24 -21.45
N THR A 52 7.74 -0.53 -22.38
CA THR A 52 6.94 0.48 -23.10
C THR A 52 5.57 0.61 -22.42
N HIS A 53 5.38 1.67 -21.65
CA HIS A 53 4.09 2.05 -21.08
C HIS A 53 3.23 2.77 -22.12
N LYS A 54 1.96 2.36 -22.27
CA LYS A 54 0.99 3.07 -23.10
C LYS A 54 0.20 4.07 -22.26
N THR A 55 0.56 5.35 -22.36
CA THR A 55 -0.29 6.44 -21.87
C THR A 55 -1.35 6.78 -22.94
N SER A 56 -2.37 7.56 -22.60
CA SER A 56 -3.55 7.77 -23.45
C SER A 56 -3.26 8.40 -24.83
N ASN A 57 -2.24 9.27 -24.94
CA ASN A 57 -1.84 9.91 -26.21
C ASN A 57 -0.35 9.77 -26.55
N ASN A 58 0.47 9.16 -25.68
CA ASN A 58 1.91 9.03 -25.83
C ASN A 58 2.37 7.69 -25.22
N TYR A 59 3.54 7.23 -25.65
CA TYR A 59 4.26 6.15 -24.97
C TYR A 59 5.27 6.77 -24.00
N THR A 60 5.38 6.21 -22.79
CA THR A 60 6.51 6.46 -21.88
C THR A 60 7.35 5.20 -21.81
N TYR A 61 8.64 5.38 -21.55
CA TYR A 61 9.65 4.36 -21.77
C TYR A 61 10.59 4.28 -20.57
N ASP A 62 10.73 3.08 -20.02
CA ASP A 62 11.58 2.83 -18.87
C ASP A 62 12.65 1.83 -19.33
N ILE A 63 13.89 2.33 -19.49
CA ILE A 63 15.03 1.54 -19.95
C ILE A 63 15.85 1.14 -18.72
N HIS A 64 15.91 -0.16 -18.47
CA HIS A 64 16.75 -0.74 -17.44
C HIS A 64 17.93 -1.43 -18.10
N TYR A 65 19.14 -1.18 -17.61
CA TYR A 65 20.27 -2.05 -17.93
C TYR A 65 20.67 -2.83 -16.67
N TRP A 66 20.60 -4.15 -16.79
CA TRP A 66 20.85 -5.09 -15.70
C TRP A 66 22.26 -5.66 -15.84
N LEU A 67 23.03 -5.56 -14.77
CA LEU A 67 24.42 -6.02 -14.71
C LEU A 67 24.54 -7.23 -13.78
N GLY A 68 24.92 -8.38 -14.34
CA GLY A 68 25.22 -9.58 -13.59
C GLY A 68 26.44 -9.43 -12.67
N LYS A 69 26.51 -10.24 -11.61
CA LYS A 69 27.58 -10.16 -10.60
C LYS A 69 28.99 -10.46 -11.15
N GLU A 70 29.08 -11.19 -12.25
CA GLU A 70 30.32 -11.69 -12.87
C GLU A 70 30.57 -11.10 -14.27
N THR A 71 29.74 -10.16 -14.75
CA THR A 71 29.82 -9.62 -16.13
C THR A 71 30.99 -8.66 -16.38
N SER A 72 31.56 -8.72 -17.58
CA SER A 72 32.80 -8.01 -17.92
C SER A 72 32.62 -6.48 -18.01
N GLN A 73 33.69 -5.71 -17.78
CA GLN A 73 33.62 -4.24 -17.86
C GLN A 73 33.25 -3.74 -19.27
N ASP A 74 33.61 -4.47 -20.32
CA ASP A 74 33.26 -4.13 -21.70
C ASP A 74 31.76 -4.35 -21.96
N GLU A 75 31.16 -5.43 -21.44
CA GLU A 75 29.70 -5.67 -21.52
C GLU A 75 28.91 -4.66 -20.68
N GLN A 76 29.38 -4.30 -19.47
CA GLN A 76 28.79 -3.23 -18.67
C GLN A 76 28.83 -1.88 -19.41
N GLY A 77 29.94 -1.60 -20.09
CA GLY A 77 30.12 -0.43 -20.94
C GLY A 77 29.15 -0.44 -22.13
N ALA A 78 29.04 -1.57 -22.84
CA ALA A 78 28.13 -1.75 -23.96
C ALA A 78 26.67 -1.56 -23.54
N ALA A 79 26.22 -2.15 -22.42
CA ALA A 79 24.85 -2.01 -21.95
C ALA A 79 24.47 -0.55 -21.62
N ALA A 80 25.38 0.20 -21.00
CA ALA A 80 25.19 1.63 -20.73
C ALA A 80 25.22 2.49 -22.01
N ILE A 81 26.08 2.16 -22.98
CA ILE A 81 26.11 2.80 -24.31
C ILE A 81 24.79 2.54 -25.06
N TYR A 82 24.32 1.29 -25.10
CA TYR A 82 23.06 0.93 -25.74
C TYR A 82 21.85 1.59 -25.09
N THR A 83 21.80 1.67 -23.75
CA THR A 83 20.77 2.44 -23.02
C THR A 83 20.76 3.91 -23.42
N THR A 84 21.93 4.53 -23.53
CA THR A 84 22.07 5.93 -23.96
C THR A 84 21.62 6.13 -25.41
N GLN A 85 21.98 5.20 -26.31
CA GLN A 85 21.55 5.23 -27.72
C GLN A 85 20.05 4.97 -27.88
N MET A 86 19.46 4.10 -27.05
CA MET A 86 18.01 3.87 -27.02
C MET A 86 17.26 5.13 -26.58
N ASP A 87 17.69 5.80 -25.50
CA ASP A 87 17.07 7.05 -25.05
C ASP A 87 17.20 8.18 -26.11
N GLU A 88 18.39 8.40 -26.71
CA GLU A 88 18.52 9.39 -27.80
C GLU A 88 17.64 9.04 -29.00
N HIS A 89 17.47 7.74 -29.32
CA HIS A 89 16.56 7.28 -30.37
C HIS A 89 15.07 7.35 -29.99
N LEU A 90 14.74 7.42 -28.70
CA LEU A 90 13.40 7.69 -28.15
C LEU A 90 13.16 9.19 -27.86
N GLY A 91 14.13 10.06 -28.17
CA GLY A 91 14.01 11.52 -28.08
C GLY A 91 14.46 12.14 -26.75
N GLY A 92 15.17 11.39 -25.89
CA GLY A 92 15.60 11.84 -24.57
C GLY A 92 14.48 11.80 -23.51
N ALA A 93 13.43 11.04 -23.79
CA ALA A 93 12.19 10.96 -23.02
C ALA A 93 12.05 9.67 -22.18
N ALA A 94 13.07 8.79 -22.19
CA ALA A 94 13.05 7.58 -21.40
C ALA A 94 13.62 7.81 -19.98
N VAL A 95 13.03 7.14 -18.99
CA VAL A 95 13.65 7.00 -17.66
C VAL A 95 14.75 5.94 -17.77
N GLN A 96 15.92 6.20 -17.17
CA GLN A 96 17.06 5.29 -17.23
C GLN A 96 17.38 4.74 -15.83
N HIS A 97 17.38 3.42 -15.73
CA HIS A 97 17.62 2.68 -14.48
C HIS A 97 18.87 1.80 -14.61
N ARG A 98 19.77 1.92 -13.63
CA ARG A 98 20.87 0.95 -13.47
C ARG A 98 20.42 -0.12 -12.49
N GLU A 99 20.25 -1.33 -13.00
CA GLU A 99 19.90 -2.51 -12.20
C GLU A 99 21.16 -3.38 -12.00
N THR A 100 21.32 -3.97 -10.82
CA THR A 100 22.45 -4.84 -10.50
C THR A 100 21.98 -6.08 -9.76
N GLN A 101 22.59 -7.22 -10.07
CA GLN A 101 22.18 -8.51 -9.53
C GLN A 101 21.93 -8.50 -8.00
N GLY A 102 20.71 -8.88 -7.60
CA GLY A 102 20.29 -8.99 -6.21
C GLY A 102 19.97 -7.66 -5.51
N HIS A 103 20.05 -6.53 -6.22
CA HIS A 103 19.74 -5.18 -5.74
C HIS A 103 18.85 -4.42 -6.76
N GLU A 104 18.04 -5.16 -7.50
CA GLU A 104 17.14 -4.61 -8.51
C GLU A 104 16.00 -3.80 -7.89
N SER A 105 15.54 -2.78 -8.61
CA SER A 105 14.41 -1.95 -8.20
C SER A 105 13.10 -2.72 -8.10
N ALA A 106 12.22 -2.26 -7.20
CA ALA A 106 10.84 -2.75 -7.12
C ALA A 106 10.08 -2.60 -8.46
N THR A 107 10.47 -1.64 -9.30
CA THR A 107 9.96 -1.48 -10.67
C THR A 107 10.41 -2.65 -11.56
N PHE A 108 11.70 -2.95 -11.59
CA PHE A 108 12.28 -4.04 -12.40
C PHE A 108 11.82 -5.42 -11.93
N GLN A 109 11.91 -5.70 -10.62
CA GLN A 109 11.32 -6.88 -9.99
C GLN A 109 9.81 -6.96 -10.26
N GLY A 110 9.14 -5.80 -10.32
CA GLY A 110 7.74 -5.65 -10.68
C GLY A 110 7.36 -6.19 -12.07
N TYR A 111 8.29 -6.32 -13.01
CA TYR A 111 8.07 -6.96 -14.30
C TYR A 111 8.11 -8.50 -14.22
N PHE A 112 8.85 -9.06 -13.27
CA PHE A 112 9.11 -10.49 -13.15
C PHE A 112 8.33 -11.11 -11.98
N LYS A 113 7.00 -11.16 -12.11
CA LYS A 113 6.08 -11.63 -11.06
C LYS A 113 6.33 -13.07 -10.54
N GLN A 114 7.09 -13.88 -11.27
CA GLN A 114 7.50 -15.23 -10.86
C GLN A 114 8.84 -15.26 -10.11
N GLY A 115 9.42 -14.09 -9.81
CA GLY A 115 10.78 -13.92 -9.32
C GLY A 115 11.80 -13.78 -10.45
N ILE A 116 13.02 -13.36 -10.08
CA ILE A 116 14.17 -13.29 -10.97
C ILE A 116 15.06 -14.52 -10.69
N ILE A 117 15.47 -15.24 -11.74
CA ILE A 117 16.28 -16.45 -11.66
C ILE A 117 17.68 -16.13 -12.18
N TYR A 118 18.66 -16.11 -11.28
CA TYR A 118 20.07 -15.96 -11.64
C TYR A 118 20.64 -17.32 -12.05
N LYS A 119 21.29 -17.36 -13.22
CA LYS A 119 21.98 -18.53 -13.77
C LYS A 119 23.49 -18.28 -13.76
N LYS A 120 24.28 -19.19 -13.18
CA LYS A 120 25.75 -19.12 -13.27
C LYS A 120 26.23 -19.25 -14.72
N GLY A 121 27.39 -18.66 -14.99
CA GLY A 121 27.96 -18.56 -16.33
C GLY A 121 27.41 -17.39 -17.14
N GLY A 122 27.73 -17.36 -18.43
CA GLY A 122 27.35 -16.32 -19.39
C GLY A 122 27.91 -16.58 -20.79
N VAL A 123 27.96 -15.54 -21.62
CA VAL A 123 28.52 -15.54 -22.99
C VAL A 123 30.00 -15.93 -22.94
N ALA A 124 30.76 -15.32 -22.04
CA ALA A 124 32.18 -15.61 -21.82
C ALA A 124 32.45 -17.06 -21.37
N SER A 125 31.46 -17.75 -20.78
CA SER A 125 31.55 -19.18 -20.41
C SER A 125 30.84 -20.10 -21.42
N GLY A 126 30.47 -19.60 -22.59
CA GLY A 126 29.81 -20.36 -23.66
C GLY A 126 28.37 -20.80 -23.37
N MET A 127 27.75 -20.33 -22.28
CA MET A 127 26.42 -20.79 -21.88
C MET A 127 25.30 -20.08 -22.65
N LYS A 128 24.38 -20.89 -23.17
CA LYS A 128 23.11 -20.46 -23.77
C LYS A 128 21.97 -20.77 -22.81
N GLN A 129 20.83 -20.10 -22.98
CA GLN A 129 19.80 -19.97 -21.92
C GLN A 129 19.04 -21.26 -21.53
N VAL A 130 19.40 -22.42 -22.09
CA VAL A 130 18.73 -23.72 -21.90
C VAL A 130 19.71 -24.78 -21.40
N GLU A 131 19.55 -25.21 -20.14
CA GLU A 131 19.76 -26.59 -19.66
C GLU A 131 19.37 -26.70 -18.16
N THR A 132 19.26 -27.92 -17.62
CA THR A 132 18.73 -28.20 -16.27
C THR A 132 19.47 -29.35 -15.57
N ASN A 133 19.49 -29.30 -14.22
CA ASN A 133 20.10 -30.24 -13.27
C ASN A 133 21.62 -30.16 -13.16
N THR A 134 22.13 -29.84 -11.96
CA THR A 134 23.56 -29.91 -11.64
C THR A 134 23.77 -30.27 -10.17
N TYR A 135 24.41 -31.41 -9.88
CA TYR A 135 24.62 -31.91 -8.51
C TYR A 135 25.96 -31.48 -7.88
N ASN A 136 26.77 -30.68 -8.60
CA ASN A 136 28.14 -30.28 -8.21
C ASN A 136 28.18 -28.88 -7.55
N ILE A 137 27.36 -28.64 -6.53
CA ILE A 137 27.32 -27.36 -5.79
C ILE A 137 28.31 -27.41 -4.62
N ARG A 138 29.05 -26.32 -4.40
CA ARG A 138 29.87 -26.07 -3.20
C ARG A 138 29.80 -24.58 -2.82
N ARG A 139 29.19 -24.27 -1.68
CA ARG A 139 29.01 -22.89 -1.20
C ARG A 139 28.95 -22.84 0.33
N LEU A 140 29.28 -21.67 0.89
CA LEU A 140 29.12 -21.37 2.32
C LEU A 140 28.14 -20.21 2.48
N LEU A 141 27.06 -20.44 3.22
CA LEU A 141 26.08 -19.41 3.57
C LEU A 141 26.33 -18.94 5.00
N HIS A 142 26.27 -17.63 5.22
CA HIS A 142 26.32 -16.97 6.53
C HIS A 142 24.91 -16.51 6.89
N VAL A 143 24.47 -16.83 8.11
CA VAL A 143 23.12 -16.63 8.63
C VAL A 143 23.22 -15.77 9.89
N LYS A 144 22.72 -14.53 9.81
CA LYS A 144 22.86 -13.50 10.85
C LYS A 144 21.57 -12.70 11.04
N GLY A 145 21.26 -12.33 12.27
CA GLY A 145 20.29 -11.29 12.61
C GLY A 145 19.49 -11.57 13.89
N ASN A 146 18.95 -10.51 14.48
CA ASN A 146 18.15 -10.61 15.70
C ASN A 146 16.63 -10.71 15.37
N LYS A 147 16.02 -9.62 14.90
CA LYS A 147 14.59 -9.59 14.50
C LYS A 147 14.36 -10.06 13.06
N HIS A 148 15.27 -9.74 12.14
CA HIS A 148 15.23 -10.18 10.75
C HIS A 148 16.53 -10.94 10.47
N VAL A 149 16.45 -12.28 10.46
CA VAL A 149 17.59 -13.13 10.11
C VAL A 149 17.70 -13.22 8.60
N VAL A 150 18.85 -12.81 8.07
CA VAL A 150 19.19 -12.88 6.63
C VAL A 150 20.23 -13.99 6.43
N ALA A 151 20.22 -14.61 5.25
CA ALA A 151 21.23 -15.58 4.82
C ALA A 151 21.86 -15.13 3.50
N GLY A 152 23.19 -15.11 3.43
CA GLY A 152 23.95 -14.69 2.24
C GLY A 152 25.16 -15.58 1.97
N GLU A 153 25.57 -15.72 0.72
CA GLU A 153 26.73 -16.53 0.33
C GLU A 153 28.06 -15.77 0.56
N VAL A 154 29.02 -16.43 1.20
CA VAL A 154 30.32 -15.87 1.64
C VAL A 154 31.50 -16.73 1.16
N GLU A 155 32.73 -16.19 1.24
CA GLU A 155 33.97 -16.94 0.92
C GLU A 155 34.00 -18.27 1.70
N MET A 156 34.09 -19.41 1.00
CA MET A 156 34.07 -20.77 1.59
C MET A 156 35.40 -21.06 2.32
N SER A 157 35.55 -20.43 3.49
CA SER A 157 36.84 -20.17 4.13
C SER A 157 36.66 -19.86 5.62
N TRP A 158 37.55 -20.39 6.45
CA TRP A 158 37.53 -20.14 7.90
C TRP A 158 37.66 -18.66 8.30
N LYS A 159 38.05 -17.76 7.38
CA LYS A 159 38.07 -16.30 7.60
C LYS A 159 36.68 -15.65 7.70
N SER A 160 35.67 -16.29 7.11
CA SER A 160 34.28 -15.84 7.05
C SER A 160 33.51 -16.17 8.31
N PHE A 161 33.93 -17.23 9.01
CA PHE A 161 33.37 -17.64 10.28
C PHE A 161 33.63 -16.59 11.37
N ASN A 162 32.65 -16.41 12.24
CA ASN A 162 32.78 -15.69 13.50
C ASN A 162 32.05 -16.46 14.61
N GLN A 163 32.32 -16.14 15.87
CA GLN A 163 31.76 -16.85 17.03
C GLN A 163 30.27 -16.57 17.30
N GLY A 164 29.69 -15.52 16.71
CA GLY A 164 28.38 -14.98 17.04
C GLY A 164 27.24 -15.31 16.07
N ASP A 165 27.52 -15.90 14.92
CA ASP A 165 26.52 -16.14 13.86
C ASP A 165 26.47 -17.63 13.46
N VAL A 166 25.57 -18.01 12.54
CA VAL A 166 25.39 -19.39 12.05
C VAL A 166 25.85 -19.52 10.60
N PHE A 167 26.36 -20.69 10.21
CA PHE A 167 26.91 -20.94 8.88
C PHE A 167 26.40 -22.26 8.29
N LEU A 168 26.08 -22.31 6.99
CA LEU A 168 25.69 -23.52 6.27
C LEU A 168 26.70 -23.83 5.15
N LEU A 169 27.45 -24.92 5.29
CA LEU A 169 28.33 -25.44 4.25
C LEU A 169 27.57 -26.48 3.41
N ASP A 170 27.18 -26.09 2.20
CA ASP A 170 26.48 -26.95 1.23
C ASP A 170 27.49 -27.52 0.25
N LEU A 171 27.63 -28.85 0.26
CA LEU A 171 28.56 -29.63 -0.55
C LEU A 171 27.85 -30.48 -1.63
N GLY A 172 26.63 -30.10 -2.02
CA GLY A 172 25.84 -30.78 -3.05
C GLY A 172 25.07 -31.98 -2.51
N SER A 173 25.78 -32.98 -1.99
CA SER A 173 25.21 -34.23 -1.42
C SER A 173 25.06 -34.23 0.11
N LEU A 174 25.63 -33.23 0.79
CA LEU A 174 25.60 -33.04 2.24
C LEU A 174 25.53 -31.53 2.56
N ILE A 175 24.74 -31.16 3.55
CA ILE A 175 24.69 -29.80 4.10
C ILE A 175 25.11 -29.86 5.58
N ILE A 176 26.10 -29.06 5.98
CA ILE A 176 26.59 -28.97 7.36
C ILE A 176 26.24 -27.60 7.92
N GLN A 177 25.37 -27.53 8.93
CA GLN A 177 25.15 -26.34 9.72
C GLN A 177 26.17 -26.27 10.84
N TRP A 178 27.00 -25.22 10.89
CA TRP A 178 27.87 -24.91 12.02
C TRP A 178 27.31 -23.71 12.78
N ASN A 179 27.10 -23.88 14.09
CA ASN A 179 26.55 -22.84 14.97
C ASN A 179 27.67 -22.19 15.77
N GLY A 180 27.83 -20.87 15.68
CA GLY A 180 28.78 -20.14 16.51
C GLY A 180 28.45 -20.28 18.01
N PRO A 181 29.43 -20.40 18.92
CA PRO A 181 29.18 -20.55 20.36
C PRO A 181 28.27 -19.46 20.95
N LYS A 182 28.38 -18.23 20.45
CA LYS A 182 27.62 -17.05 20.88
C LYS A 182 26.35 -16.80 20.03
N SER A 183 26.04 -17.68 19.07
CA SER A 183 24.94 -17.48 18.10
C SER A 183 23.55 -17.68 18.71
N ASN A 184 22.60 -16.87 18.23
CA ASN A 184 21.29 -16.72 18.85
C ASN A 184 20.28 -17.78 18.39
N ARG A 185 19.24 -18.01 19.20
CA ARG A 185 18.25 -19.08 18.98
C ARG A 185 17.48 -18.93 17.67
N MET A 186 17.26 -17.70 17.20
CA MET A 186 16.54 -17.43 15.94
C MET A 186 17.43 -17.73 14.73
N GLU A 187 18.72 -17.42 14.80
CA GLU A 187 19.71 -17.78 13.75
C GLU A 187 19.85 -19.29 13.60
N ARG A 188 20.02 -20.04 14.72
CA ARG A 188 20.14 -21.51 14.68
C ARG A 188 18.89 -22.16 14.08
N LEU A 189 17.69 -21.64 14.38
CA LEU A 189 16.42 -22.11 13.82
C LEU A 189 16.27 -21.75 12.33
N ARG A 190 16.64 -20.53 11.94
CA ARG A 190 16.56 -20.06 10.54
C ARG A 190 17.56 -20.77 9.63
N GLY A 191 18.78 -21.02 10.10
CA GLY A 191 19.77 -21.85 9.41
C GLY A 191 19.25 -23.26 9.16
N MET A 192 18.65 -23.89 10.17
CA MET A 192 18.08 -25.25 10.06
C MET A 192 16.89 -25.30 9.07
N ASN A 193 16.04 -24.28 9.07
CA ASN A 193 14.93 -24.20 8.11
C ASN A 193 15.44 -23.98 6.68
N LEU A 194 16.46 -23.15 6.48
CA LEU A 194 17.09 -22.93 5.17
C LEU A 194 17.79 -24.21 4.66
N ALA A 195 18.53 -24.93 5.52
CA ALA A 195 19.16 -26.20 5.16
C ALA A 195 18.14 -27.26 4.72
N LYS A 196 16.96 -27.31 5.36
CA LYS A 196 15.84 -28.17 4.93
C LYS A 196 15.24 -27.72 3.61
N ASP A 197 15.02 -26.41 3.41
CA ASP A 197 14.42 -25.90 2.17
C ASP A 197 15.33 -26.15 0.95
N ILE A 198 16.66 -25.99 1.10
CA ILE A 198 17.66 -26.40 0.10
C ILE A 198 17.57 -27.90 -0.17
N ARG A 199 17.57 -28.74 0.88
CA ARG A 199 17.44 -30.21 0.74
C ARG A 199 16.18 -30.60 -0.04
N ASP A 200 15.04 -30.00 0.29
CA ASP A 200 13.74 -30.43 -0.21
C ASP A 200 13.43 -29.86 -1.59
N ARG A 201 13.68 -28.56 -1.83
CA ARG A 201 13.39 -27.89 -3.12
C ARG A 201 14.50 -28.06 -4.16
N GLU A 202 15.77 -27.84 -3.79
CA GLU A 202 16.86 -27.95 -4.76
C GLU A 202 17.30 -29.41 -5.01
N ARG A 203 17.18 -30.29 -4.00
CA ARG A 203 17.75 -31.65 -4.03
C ARG A 203 16.71 -32.78 -3.88
N GLY A 204 15.42 -32.45 -3.97
CA GLY A 204 14.32 -33.42 -3.97
C GLY A 204 14.24 -34.30 -2.71
N GLY A 205 14.67 -33.78 -1.56
CA GLY A 205 14.62 -34.46 -0.26
C GLY A 205 15.72 -35.48 0.01
N ARG A 206 16.66 -35.70 -0.93
CA ARG A 206 17.61 -36.83 -0.89
C ARG A 206 18.95 -36.54 -0.19
N VAL A 207 19.13 -35.35 0.35
CA VAL A 207 20.41 -34.86 0.91
C VAL A 207 20.40 -34.90 2.44
N GLN A 208 21.52 -35.27 3.05
CA GLN A 208 21.67 -35.26 4.50
C GLN A 208 21.95 -33.84 5.02
N VAL A 209 21.34 -33.49 6.15
CA VAL A 209 21.64 -32.26 6.90
C VAL A 209 22.22 -32.67 8.25
N THR A 210 23.39 -32.14 8.59
CA THR A 210 24.10 -32.41 9.85
C THR A 210 24.38 -31.09 10.56
N VAL A 211 24.33 -31.07 11.90
CA VAL A 211 24.65 -29.89 12.72
C VAL A 211 25.97 -30.12 13.46
N VAL A 212 26.75 -29.05 13.63
CA VAL A 212 27.94 -28.97 14.47
C VAL A 212 27.78 -27.75 15.37
N GLU A 213 27.77 -27.94 16.69
CA GLU A 213 27.79 -26.83 17.64
C GLU A 213 29.25 -26.44 17.90
N GLY A 214 29.60 -25.17 17.71
CA GLY A 214 31.00 -24.68 17.77
C GLY A 214 31.63 -24.70 19.17
N ASP A 215 30.82 -24.94 20.21
CA ASP A 215 31.22 -25.14 21.61
C ASP A 215 31.41 -26.62 21.99
N ASP A 216 30.86 -27.58 21.23
CA ASP A 216 31.16 -29.01 21.32
C ASP A 216 31.39 -29.66 19.94
N GLU A 217 32.45 -29.23 19.27
CA GLU A 217 32.85 -29.79 17.96
C GLU A 217 33.28 -31.27 18.05
N LYS A 218 33.52 -31.80 19.27
CA LYS A 218 33.88 -33.21 19.50
C LYS A 218 32.68 -34.15 19.37
N SER A 219 31.46 -33.66 19.64
CA SER A 219 30.22 -34.40 19.35
C SER A 219 30.11 -34.85 17.88
N SER A 220 30.79 -34.14 16.97
CA SER A 220 30.53 -34.17 15.53
C SER A 220 31.81 -34.31 14.70
N GLU A 221 32.78 -35.11 15.19
CA GLU A 221 34.11 -35.24 14.60
C GLU A 221 34.10 -35.49 13.09
N ASP A 222 33.22 -36.35 12.58
CA ASP A 222 33.23 -36.73 11.16
C ASP A 222 32.68 -35.61 10.25
N ALA A 223 31.74 -34.80 10.76
CA ALA A 223 31.33 -33.56 10.08
C ALA A 223 32.50 -32.54 10.08
N MET A 224 33.23 -32.41 11.17
CA MET A 224 34.41 -31.55 11.26
C MET A 224 35.56 -32.01 10.35
N LYS A 225 35.81 -33.32 10.23
CA LYS A 225 36.76 -33.90 9.25
C LYS A 225 36.35 -33.53 7.81
N LEU A 226 35.05 -33.50 7.50
CA LEU A 226 34.53 -33.08 6.19
C LEU A 226 34.64 -31.56 5.97
N MET A 227 34.37 -30.73 6.99
CA MET A 227 34.58 -29.27 6.92
C MET A 227 36.05 -28.91 6.68
N ILE A 228 36.98 -29.56 7.40
CA ILE A 228 38.43 -29.37 7.21
C ILE A 228 38.87 -29.88 5.82
N LYS A 229 38.33 -30.99 5.34
CA LYS A 229 38.60 -31.49 3.98
C LYS A 229 38.06 -30.56 2.87
N ALA A 230 36.99 -29.80 3.16
CA ALA A 230 36.38 -28.85 2.21
C ALA A 230 37.03 -27.46 2.22
N MET A 231 37.48 -26.97 3.38
CA MET A 231 37.92 -25.58 3.60
C MET A 231 39.38 -25.42 4.07
N GLY A 232 40.11 -26.53 4.24
CA GLY A 232 41.48 -26.56 4.77
C GLY A 232 41.54 -26.50 6.31
N GLU A 233 42.76 -26.36 6.83
CA GLU A 233 43.00 -26.30 8.27
C GLU A 233 42.30 -25.11 8.95
N LYS A 234 41.69 -25.37 10.11
CA LYS A 234 40.96 -24.38 10.88
C LYS A 234 41.90 -23.31 11.44
N LYS A 235 41.66 -22.05 11.10
CA LYS A 235 42.38 -20.88 11.63
C LYS A 235 41.52 -20.17 12.69
N GLN A 236 42.12 -19.24 13.44
CA GLN A 236 41.44 -18.55 14.53
C GLN A 236 40.22 -17.75 14.02
N ILE A 237 39.06 -18.05 14.61
CA ILE A 237 37.75 -17.50 14.23
C ILE A 237 37.52 -16.17 14.96
N LYS A 238 36.96 -15.17 14.25
CA LYS A 238 36.75 -13.81 14.76
C LYS A 238 35.64 -13.74 15.82
N ASP A 239 35.70 -12.71 16.66
CA ASP A 239 34.57 -12.30 17.48
C ASP A 239 33.44 -11.66 16.65
N ALA A 240 32.27 -11.49 17.28
CA ALA A 240 31.07 -10.95 16.63
C ALA A 240 31.19 -9.44 16.33
N ILE A 241 30.54 -9.01 15.25
CA ILE A 241 30.50 -7.62 14.78
C ILE A 241 29.11 -7.00 15.11
N PRO A 242 29.03 -5.80 15.71
CA PRO A 242 27.79 -5.01 15.86
C PRO A 242 27.38 -4.25 14.58
N ASP A 243 26.10 -3.85 14.48
CA ASP A 243 25.42 -3.65 13.19
C ASP A 243 25.15 -2.17 12.74
N GLU A 244 26.06 -1.19 12.93
CA GLU A 244 25.80 0.26 12.66
C GLU A 244 26.97 1.04 11.96
N ILE A 245 26.73 2.32 11.52
CA ILE A 245 27.64 3.31 10.84
C ILE A 245 27.79 3.07 9.29
N VAL A 246 27.92 4.01 8.30
CA VAL A 246 28.70 5.29 8.06
C VAL A 246 27.95 6.33 7.15
N ASP A 247 28.63 7.31 6.50
CA ASP A 247 28.08 8.60 5.98
C ASP A 247 28.84 9.28 4.78
N GLU A 248 28.14 10.15 3.99
CA GLU A 248 28.53 11.29 3.08
C GLU A 248 29.46 11.12 1.81
N LYS A 249 29.65 12.02 0.79
CA LYS A 249 29.29 13.45 0.42
C LYS A 249 29.50 13.79 -1.12
N LEU A 250 29.05 14.99 -1.59
CA LEU A 250 29.54 15.90 -2.70
C LEU A 250 28.77 16.10 -4.06
N LYS A 251 29.10 17.19 -4.80
CA LYS A 251 28.21 17.99 -5.72
C LYS A 251 28.60 18.08 -7.22
N THR A 252 27.65 18.49 -8.11
CA THR A 252 27.78 19.41 -9.29
C THR A 252 26.43 19.56 -10.04
N ASP A 253 26.34 20.40 -11.08
CA ASP A 253 25.10 20.87 -11.77
C ASP A 253 24.21 19.82 -12.50
N CYS A 254 24.48 18.53 -12.33
CA CYS A 254 23.44 17.50 -12.47
C CYS A 254 23.16 17.03 -11.04
N TYR A 255 22.06 17.50 -10.45
CA TYR A 255 21.80 17.30 -9.03
C TYR A 255 21.75 15.82 -8.68
N LEU A 256 22.66 15.40 -7.81
CA LEU A 256 22.61 14.10 -7.14
C LEU A 256 21.83 14.30 -5.84
N LEU A 257 20.76 13.52 -5.67
CA LEU A 257 19.93 13.48 -4.47
C LEU A 257 20.11 12.11 -3.83
N ASP A 258 20.57 12.09 -2.58
CA ASP A 258 21.03 10.89 -1.88
C ASP A 258 20.10 10.53 -0.73
N GLN A 259 19.48 9.33 -0.80
CA GLN A 259 18.71 8.76 0.31
C GLN A 259 19.61 7.78 1.09
N GLY A 260 20.59 8.33 1.80
CA GLY A 260 21.42 7.61 2.77
C GLY A 260 22.19 6.42 2.19
N GLY A 261 22.65 6.51 0.93
CA GLY A 261 23.37 5.43 0.26
C GLY A 261 22.52 4.23 -0.17
N ILE A 262 21.22 4.20 0.15
CA ILE A 262 20.28 3.15 -0.28
C ILE A 262 19.88 3.39 -1.74
N LYS A 263 19.53 4.64 -2.07
CA LYS A 263 19.13 5.08 -3.40
C LYS A 263 19.68 6.47 -3.70
N ILE A 264 20.21 6.66 -4.90
CA ILE A 264 20.57 7.98 -5.43
C ILE A 264 19.77 8.28 -6.70
N PHE A 265 19.31 9.53 -6.82
CA PHE A 265 18.70 10.07 -8.03
C PHE A 265 19.66 11.05 -8.69
N ILE A 266 19.75 11.03 -10.03
CA ILE A 266 20.62 11.94 -10.81
C ILE A 266 19.74 12.72 -11.80
N TRP A 267 19.52 14.00 -11.54
CA TRP A 267 18.63 14.85 -12.35
C TRP A 267 19.38 15.62 -13.45
N LYS A 268 18.88 15.54 -14.69
CA LYS A 268 19.45 16.10 -15.92
C LYS A 268 18.63 17.29 -16.42
N GLY A 269 19.10 18.52 -16.18
CA GLY A 269 18.43 19.75 -16.63
C GLY A 269 18.42 19.94 -18.16
N LYS A 270 17.40 20.63 -18.70
CA LYS A 270 17.24 20.91 -20.14
C LYS A 270 18.37 21.75 -20.75
N LYS A 271 19.15 22.48 -19.92
CA LYS A 271 20.33 23.26 -20.34
C LYS A 271 21.68 22.54 -20.19
N ALA A 272 21.75 21.38 -19.52
CA ALA A 272 23.00 20.62 -19.38
C ALA A 272 23.54 20.18 -20.74
N SER A 273 24.87 20.23 -20.93
CA SER A 273 25.52 19.88 -22.19
C SER A 273 25.37 18.41 -22.55
N LYS A 274 25.53 18.05 -23.84
CA LYS A 274 25.54 16.64 -24.28
C LYS A 274 26.61 15.82 -23.53
N THR A 275 27.76 16.43 -23.26
CA THR A 275 28.85 15.86 -22.46
C THR A 275 28.43 15.60 -21.02
N GLU A 276 27.87 16.58 -20.30
CA GLU A 276 27.46 16.40 -18.90
C GLU A 276 26.33 15.37 -18.73
N ARG A 277 25.44 15.24 -19.73
CA ARG A 277 24.40 14.19 -19.74
C ARG A 277 24.95 12.80 -19.99
N ALA A 278 26.00 12.66 -20.81
CA ALA A 278 26.69 11.38 -21.01
C ALA A 278 27.58 11.01 -19.83
N GLU A 279 28.09 12.00 -19.09
CA GLU A 279 28.96 11.78 -17.93
C GLU A 279 28.24 11.79 -16.58
N SER A 280 26.93 12.08 -16.51
CA SER A 280 26.20 12.11 -15.24
C SER A 280 26.24 10.76 -14.51
N LEU A 281 26.16 9.65 -15.24
CA LEU A 281 26.32 8.29 -14.71
C LEU A 281 27.72 8.02 -14.12
N LYS A 282 28.77 8.76 -14.53
CA LYS A 282 30.11 8.65 -13.92
C LYS A 282 30.14 9.23 -12.51
N LYS A 283 29.21 10.12 -12.14
CA LYS A 283 29.14 10.72 -10.78
C LYS A 283 28.73 9.70 -9.71
N ALA A 284 28.02 8.63 -10.08
CA ALA A 284 27.65 7.53 -9.17
C ALA A 284 28.85 6.67 -8.70
N LYS A 285 30.04 6.81 -9.30
CA LYS A 285 31.20 5.93 -9.05
C LYS A 285 31.79 6.00 -7.63
N GLY A 286 31.36 6.93 -6.79
CA GLY A 286 31.76 6.99 -5.37
C GLY A 286 30.93 6.08 -4.44
N TYR A 287 29.79 5.58 -4.90
CA TYR A 287 28.85 4.81 -4.09
C TYR A 287 29.13 3.29 -4.15
N PRO A 288 28.68 2.51 -3.14
CA PRO A 288 28.64 1.06 -3.21
C PRO A 288 28.00 0.56 -4.50
N THR A 289 28.51 -0.53 -5.07
CA THR A 289 28.01 -1.06 -6.37
C THR A 289 26.54 -1.50 -6.33
N SER A 290 26.03 -1.79 -5.13
CA SER A 290 24.66 -2.14 -4.75
C SER A 290 23.71 -0.94 -4.54
N THR A 291 24.21 0.29 -4.44
CA THR A 291 23.36 1.49 -4.31
C THR A 291 22.54 1.67 -5.59
N TYR A 292 21.22 1.79 -5.46
CA TYR A 292 20.34 1.93 -6.62
C TYR A 292 20.44 3.33 -7.25
N VAL A 293 20.44 3.41 -8.59
CA VAL A 293 20.65 4.66 -9.34
C VAL A 293 19.51 4.90 -10.34
N GLU A 294 18.72 5.94 -10.11
CA GLU A 294 17.64 6.41 -11.01
C GLU A 294 18.07 7.72 -11.69
N THR A 295 18.12 7.76 -13.02
CA THR A 295 18.54 8.96 -13.76
C THR A 295 17.35 9.62 -14.45
N VAL A 296 17.03 10.85 -14.02
CA VAL A 296 15.78 11.56 -14.33
C VAL A 296 16.06 12.76 -15.25
N SER A 297 15.19 13.03 -16.22
CA SER A 297 15.28 14.18 -17.13
C SER A 297 14.29 15.28 -16.74
N GLU A 298 14.66 16.55 -16.89
CA GLU A 298 13.79 17.70 -16.57
C GLU A 298 12.46 17.64 -17.35
N GLY A 299 11.33 17.52 -16.65
CA GLY A 299 9.98 17.36 -17.20
C GLY A 299 9.52 15.91 -17.41
N ALA A 300 10.31 14.92 -16.97
CA ALA A 300 9.98 13.49 -16.97
C ALA A 300 10.11 12.89 -15.55
N GLU A 301 9.92 13.70 -14.51
CA GLU A 301 10.10 13.29 -13.12
C GLU A 301 9.01 12.32 -12.63
N SER A 302 9.43 11.21 -12.03
CA SER A 302 8.55 10.24 -11.39
C SER A 302 7.81 10.86 -10.19
N SER A 303 6.61 10.35 -9.85
CA SER A 303 5.86 10.81 -8.68
C SER A 303 6.69 10.71 -7.38
N VAL A 304 7.43 9.60 -7.25
CA VAL A 304 8.37 9.36 -6.14
C VAL A 304 9.49 10.40 -6.12
N PHE A 305 10.05 10.82 -7.26
CA PHE A 305 11.03 11.91 -7.30
C PHE A 305 10.41 13.27 -6.91
N LYS A 306 9.23 13.60 -7.47
CA LYS A 306 8.54 14.87 -7.19
C LYS A 306 8.17 15.03 -5.71
N GLN A 307 7.88 13.92 -5.02
CA GLN A 307 7.62 13.88 -3.57
C GLN A 307 8.82 14.26 -2.70
N LEU A 308 10.05 14.32 -3.22
CA LEU A 308 11.26 14.65 -2.47
C LEU A 308 11.56 16.16 -2.39
N PHE A 309 10.62 17.00 -2.82
CA PHE A 309 10.75 18.45 -2.85
C PHE A 309 9.54 19.10 -2.18
N GLN A 310 9.79 20.04 -1.25
CA GLN A 310 8.74 20.74 -0.49
C GLN A 310 7.66 21.43 -1.35
N LYS A 311 7.97 21.76 -2.62
CA LYS A 311 7.02 22.30 -3.58
C LYS A 311 7.42 21.94 -5.01
N TRP A 312 6.54 21.24 -5.73
CA TRP A 312 6.68 20.94 -7.15
C TRP A 312 5.56 21.59 -7.97
N THR A 313 5.85 22.07 -9.18
CA THR A 313 4.84 22.65 -10.11
C THR A 313 5.26 22.41 -11.56
N ASP A 314 4.45 21.67 -12.32
CA ASP A 314 4.73 21.35 -13.72
C ASP A 314 4.31 22.48 -14.68
N LYS A 315 5.24 22.96 -15.51
CA LYS A 315 4.96 24.04 -16.48
C LYS A 315 4.09 23.55 -17.63
N GLY A 316 2.80 23.89 -17.58
CA GLY A 316 1.82 23.61 -18.65
C GLY A 316 0.71 22.63 -18.27
N GLN A 317 0.61 22.24 -16.99
CA GLN A 317 -0.46 21.39 -16.50
C GLN A 317 -1.83 22.10 -16.60
N THR A 318 -2.83 21.43 -17.17
CA THR A 318 -4.18 21.97 -17.40
C THR A 318 -5.09 21.80 -16.18
N VAL A 319 -5.95 22.80 -15.94
CA VAL A 319 -6.96 22.79 -14.87
C VAL A 319 -8.34 22.48 -15.46
N GLY A 320 -8.90 21.32 -15.11
CA GLY A 320 -10.28 20.96 -15.44
C GLY A 320 -10.61 20.81 -16.94
N LEU A 321 -11.89 20.61 -17.24
CA LEU A 321 -12.37 20.35 -18.60
C LEU A 321 -12.98 21.61 -19.24
N GLY A 322 -12.27 22.19 -20.22
CA GLY A 322 -12.91 22.94 -21.30
C GLY A 322 -12.95 24.47 -21.21
N THR A 323 -11.84 25.14 -21.53
CA THR A 323 -11.79 26.05 -22.71
C THR A 323 -10.34 26.44 -23.00
N THR A 324 -9.94 26.44 -24.28
CA THR A 324 -8.58 26.77 -24.73
C THR A 324 -8.56 28.03 -25.58
N HIS A 325 -7.54 28.87 -25.40
CA HIS A 325 -7.21 29.92 -26.35
C HIS A 325 -6.07 29.50 -27.29
N SER A 326 -6.47 28.80 -28.36
CA SER A 326 -5.79 28.78 -29.67
C SER A 326 -4.44 28.04 -29.79
N PRO A 327 -4.02 27.64 -31.01
CA PRO A 327 -4.84 27.15 -32.13
C PRO A 327 -4.26 25.85 -32.73
N GLY A 328 -4.93 24.71 -32.53
CA GLY A 328 -4.58 23.43 -33.16
C GLY A 328 -5.77 22.48 -33.18
N LYS A 329 -5.93 21.69 -34.25
CA LYS A 329 -7.04 20.74 -34.39
C LYS A 329 -6.88 19.57 -33.42
N ILE A 330 -7.57 19.64 -32.28
CA ILE A 330 -7.76 18.50 -31.37
C ILE A 330 -8.91 17.64 -31.91
N ALA A 331 -8.66 16.37 -32.17
CA ALA A 331 -9.71 15.38 -32.39
C ALA A 331 -10.46 15.13 -31.06
N LYS A 332 -11.78 14.90 -31.10
CA LYS A 332 -12.54 14.58 -29.88
C LYS A 332 -11.92 13.37 -29.18
N VAL A 333 -11.56 13.54 -27.91
CA VAL A 333 -11.13 12.44 -27.05
C VAL A 333 -12.35 11.60 -26.69
N GLU A 334 -12.29 10.31 -26.96
CA GLU A 334 -13.27 9.33 -26.52
C GLU A 334 -12.82 8.78 -25.15
N GLN A 335 -13.69 8.83 -24.15
CA GLN A 335 -13.36 8.39 -22.79
C GLN A 335 -13.46 6.87 -22.71
N VAL A 336 -12.31 6.19 -22.62
CA VAL A 336 -12.28 4.75 -22.34
C VAL A 336 -12.66 4.54 -20.87
N LYS A 337 -13.87 4.01 -20.63
CA LYS A 337 -14.33 3.61 -19.30
C LYS A 337 -13.54 2.40 -18.77
N PHE A 338 -13.62 2.18 -17.46
CA PHE A 338 -13.12 0.98 -16.80
C PHE A 338 -13.80 -0.28 -17.39
N ASP A 339 -13.04 -1.10 -18.11
CA ASP A 339 -13.52 -2.36 -18.69
C ASP A 339 -13.23 -3.54 -17.76
N ALA A 340 -14.18 -3.76 -16.86
CA ALA A 340 -14.11 -4.79 -15.84
C ALA A 340 -14.18 -6.21 -16.42
N THR A 341 -14.74 -6.39 -17.61
CA THR A 341 -14.85 -7.72 -18.27
C THR A 341 -13.47 -8.32 -18.59
N SER A 342 -12.44 -7.47 -18.67
CA SER A 342 -11.06 -7.89 -18.91
C SER A 342 -10.34 -8.54 -17.71
N MET A 343 -10.97 -8.57 -16.52
CA MET A 343 -10.32 -9.03 -15.29
C MET A 343 -9.97 -10.53 -15.27
N HIS A 344 -10.83 -11.41 -15.78
CA HIS A 344 -10.59 -12.86 -15.77
C HIS A 344 -9.31 -13.26 -16.55
N ALA A 345 -8.84 -12.40 -17.46
CA ALA A 345 -7.60 -12.59 -18.21
C ALA A 345 -6.34 -12.06 -17.50
N ARG A 346 -6.46 -11.34 -16.36
CA ARG A 346 -5.35 -10.72 -15.62
C ARG A 346 -5.50 -10.86 -14.09
N PRO A 347 -5.19 -12.04 -13.52
CA PRO A 347 -5.23 -12.29 -12.08
C PRO A 347 -4.32 -11.38 -11.23
N ASP A 348 -3.29 -10.79 -11.84
CA ASP A 348 -2.38 -9.85 -11.20
C ASP A 348 -3.02 -8.49 -10.90
N LEU A 349 -3.96 -8.04 -11.73
CA LEU A 349 -4.78 -6.84 -11.47
C LEU A 349 -5.88 -7.14 -10.45
N ALA A 350 -6.53 -8.31 -10.56
CA ALA A 350 -7.51 -8.79 -9.59
C ALA A 350 -6.94 -8.79 -8.16
N ALA A 351 -5.75 -9.34 -7.98
CA ALA A 351 -5.04 -9.36 -6.69
C ALA A 351 -4.66 -7.95 -6.19
N GLN A 352 -4.20 -7.05 -7.07
CA GLN A 352 -3.83 -5.68 -6.69
C GLN A 352 -5.05 -4.82 -6.29
N GLN A 353 -6.17 -4.98 -6.99
CA GLN A 353 -7.42 -4.24 -6.71
C GLN A 353 -8.26 -4.87 -5.59
N LYS A 354 -7.90 -6.08 -5.11
CA LYS A 354 -8.69 -6.89 -4.16
C LYS A 354 -10.11 -7.20 -4.70
N MET A 355 -10.20 -7.46 -6.00
CA MET A 355 -11.44 -7.75 -6.74
C MET A 355 -11.28 -9.10 -7.44
N VAL A 356 -12.20 -10.07 -7.27
CA VAL A 356 -12.09 -11.37 -7.98
C VAL A 356 -12.73 -11.34 -9.37
N ASP A 357 -13.81 -10.59 -9.52
CA ASP A 357 -14.41 -10.15 -10.78
C ASP A 357 -14.93 -8.70 -10.62
N ASP A 358 -15.84 -8.27 -11.49
CA ASP A 358 -16.41 -6.92 -11.46
C ASP A 358 -17.62 -6.73 -10.52
N GLY A 359 -18.11 -7.78 -9.86
CA GLY A 359 -19.38 -7.76 -9.12
C GLY A 359 -20.63 -8.00 -9.98
N SER A 360 -20.54 -8.62 -11.18
CA SER A 360 -21.71 -8.93 -12.04
C SER A 360 -22.36 -10.30 -11.84
N GLY A 361 -21.75 -11.16 -11.00
CA GLY A 361 -22.25 -12.48 -10.65
C GLY A 361 -23.53 -12.48 -9.81
N GLU A 362 -24.02 -13.67 -9.45
CA GLU A 362 -25.28 -13.83 -8.71
C GLU A 362 -25.05 -13.67 -7.21
N ALA A 363 -25.68 -12.67 -6.60
CA ALA A 363 -25.69 -12.44 -5.15
C ALA A 363 -27.02 -12.87 -4.52
N GLU A 364 -26.99 -13.88 -3.66
CA GLU A 364 -28.08 -14.20 -2.72
C GLU A 364 -27.77 -13.54 -1.35
N VAL A 365 -28.76 -12.86 -0.76
CA VAL A 365 -28.61 -12.11 0.50
C VAL A 365 -29.66 -12.55 1.51
N TRP A 366 -29.22 -12.84 2.73
CA TRP A 366 -30.06 -13.12 3.90
C TRP A 366 -29.73 -12.17 5.04
N ARG A 367 -30.75 -11.80 5.82
CA ARG A 367 -30.64 -11.17 7.14
C ARG A 367 -30.77 -12.28 8.19
N ILE A 368 -30.04 -12.17 9.30
CA ILE A 368 -30.24 -13.06 10.45
C ILE A 368 -31.41 -12.55 11.28
N GLU A 369 -32.44 -13.38 11.44
CA GLU A 369 -33.60 -13.11 12.30
C GLU A 369 -33.80 -14.31 13.23
N ASP A 370 -33.85 -14.04 14.53
CA ASP A 370 -34.15 -15.03 15.58
C ASP A 370 -33.30 -16.32 15.49
N ASN A 371 -32.06 -16.14 15.02
CA ASN A 371 -30.98 -17.12 14.74
C ASN A 371 -31.05 -17.86 13.38
N GLU A 372 -32.02 -17.56 12.51
CA GLU A 372 -32.18 -18.17 11.17
C GLU A 372 -31.93 -17.18 10.02
N PRO A 373 -31.55 -17.64 8.81
CA PRO A 373 -31.25 -16.78 7.66
C PRO A 373 -32.51 -16.50 6.81
N VAL A 374 -33.07 -15.29 6.93
CA VAL A 374 -34.27 -14.85 6.21
C VAL A 374 -33.87 -14.09 4.93
N PRO A 375 -34.34 -14.51 3.72
CA PRO A 375 -33.96 -13.86 2.47
C PRO A 375 -34.37 -12.37 2.40
N VAL A 376 -33.45 -11.51 1.96
CA VAL A 376 -33.71 -10.08 1.79
C VAL A 376 -34.48 -9.83 0.50
N GLU A 377 -35.57 -9.04 0.57
CA GLU A 377 -36.36 -8.67 -0.61
C GLU A 377 -35.52 -7.92 -1.66
N ARG A 378 -35.84 -8.13 -2.95
CA ARG A 378 -35.19 -7.45 -4.08
C ARG A 378 -35.18 -5.92 -3.99
N LYS A 379 -36.13 -5.31 -3.27
CA LYS A 379 -36.21 -3.86 -3.06
C LYS A 379 -35.22 -3.30 -2.02
N TRP A 380 -34.61 -4.19 -1.22
CA TRP A 380 -33.65 -3.89 -0.15
C TRP A 380 -32.24 -4.45 -0.45
N LEU A 381 -32.00 -5.04 -1.62
CA LEU A 381 -30.64 -5.48 -1.99
C LEU A 381 -29.70 -4.26 -2.09
N GLY A 382 -28.57 -4.31 -1.38
CA GLY A 382 -27.66 -3.18 -1.20
C GLY A 382 -27.95 -2.33 0.04
N HIS A 383 -29.05 -2.56 0.76
CA HIS A 383 -29.39 -1.84 1.99
C HIS A 383 -29.02 -2.68 3.23
N PHE A 384 -28.15 -2.14 4.08
CA PHE A 384 -27.61 -2.80 5.28
C PHE A 384 -27.88 -1.93 6.51
N TYR A 385 -28.43 -2.52 7.57
CA TYR A 385 -28.76 -1.80 8.80
C TYR A 385 -27.80 -2.19 9.92
N GLY A 386 -27.27 -1.20 10.65
CA GLY A 386 -26.26 -1.39 11.70
C GLY A 386 -26.73 -2.22 12.89
N GLY A 387 -28.04 -2.43 13.08
CA GLY A 387 -28.60 -3.35 14.08
C GLY A 387 -28.79 -4.80 13.60
N ASP A 388 -28.56 -5.10 12.31
CA ASP A 388 -28.77 -6.42 11.70
C ASP A 388 -27.42 -7.11 11.36
N CYS A 389 -27.41 -8.44 11.27
CA CYS A 389 -26.34 -9.22 10.63
C CYS A 389 -26.82 -9.77 9.27
N TYR A 390 -25.93 -9.83 8.28
CA TYR A 390 -26.27 -10.32 6.93
C TYR A 390 -25.27 -11.35 6.42
N LEU A 391 -25.78 -12.34 5.70
CA LEU A 391 -25.01 -13.31 4.92
C LEU A 391 -25.23 -13.03 3.43
N ILE A 392 -24.15 -12.99 2.66
CA ILE A 392 -24.19 -12.72 1.21
C ILE A 392 -23.39 -13.82 0.51
N LEU A 393 -24.09 -14.73 -0.17
CA LEU A 393 -23.46 -15.73 -1.03
C LEU A 393 -23.36 -15.15 -2.44
N TYR A 394 -22.13 -14.85 -2.86
CA TYR A 394 -21.82 -14.41 -4.21
C TYR A 394 -21.28 -15.56 -5.04
N LYS A 395 -21.88 -15.80 -6.22
CA LYS A 395 -21.53 -16.85 -7.17
C LYS A 395 -21.01 -16.22 -8.45
N TYR A 396 -19.82 -16.63 -8.89
CA TYR A 396 -19.17 -16.10 -10.09
C TYR A 396 -18.51 -17.21 -10.91
N GLU A 397 -18.38 -17.00 -12.22
CA GLU A 397 -17.78 -17.97 -13.14
C GLU A 397 -16.39 -17.51 -13.58
N VAL A 398 -15.39 -18.38 -13.47
CA VAL A 398 -14.02 -18.13 -13.93
C VAL A 398 -13.55 -19.35 -14.71
N ASN A 399 -13.15 -19.16 -15.97
CA ASN A 399 -12.72 -20.24 -16.87
C ASN A 399 -13.72 -21.42 -16.95
N SER A 400 -15.02 -21.11 -16.89
CA SER A 400 -16.12 -22.09 -16.81
C SER A 400 -16.08 -23.08 -15.64
N LYS A 401 -15.46 -22.68 -14.53
CA LYS A 401 -15.77 -23.19 -13.19
C LYS A 401 -16.55 -22.13 -12.41
N LEU A 402 -17.60 -22.56 -11.68
CA LEU A 402 -18.25 -21.76 -10.65
C LEU A 402 -17.38 -21.65 -9.39
N HIS A 403 -17.35 -20.45 -8.83
CA HIS A 403 -16.67 -20.09 -7.59
C HIS A 403 -17.63 -19.32 -6.68
N TYR A 404 -17.37 -19.38 -5.37
CA TYR A 404 -18.27 -18.84 -4.35
C TYR A 404 -17.49 -17.99 -3.33
N ILE A 405 -18.08 -16.86 -2.92
CA ILE A 405 -17.65 -16.07 -1.76
C ILE A 405 -18.84 -15.94 -0.82
N LEU A 406 -18.62 -16.12 0.49
CA LEU A 406 -19.63 -15.93 1.52
C LEU A 406 -19.21 -14.77 2.42
N TYR A 407 -19.79 -13.59 2.21
CA TYR A 407 -19.58 -12.47 3.12
C TYR A 407 -20.49 -12.59 4.34
N MET A 408 -19.91 -12.38 5.52
CA MET A 408 -20.61 -12.18 6.79
C MET A 408 -20.51 -10.69 7.14
N TRP A 409 -21.50 -9.89 6.75
CA TRP A 409 -21.55 -8.47 7.11
C TRP A 409 -22.18 -8.31 8.50
N GLN A 410 -21.52 -7.53 9.36
CA GLN A 410 -21.87 -7.40 10.77
C GLN A 410 -22.06 -5.93 11.14
N GLY A 411 -23.30 -5.55 11.47
CA GLY A 411 -23.65 -4.22 11.93
C GLY A 411 -23.01 -3.89 13.29
N ARG A 412 -22.67 -2.61 13.50
CA ARG A 412 -22.03 -2.11 14.73
C ARG A 412 -22.87 -2.35 16.00
N HIS A 413 -24.19 -2.37 15.86
CA HIS A 413 -25.18 -2.47 16.95
C HIS A 413 -25.93 -3.81 16.97
N ALA A 414 -25.55 -4.76 16.10
CA ALA A 414 -26.14 -6.09 16.07
C ALA A 414 -25.84 -6.88 17.35
N SER A 415 -26.80 -7.68 17.84
CA SER A 415 -26.64 -8.35 19.13
C SER A 415 -25.57 -9.45 19.11
N THR A 416 -25.00 -9.77 20.26
CA THR A 416 -24.04 -10.88 20.41
C THR A 416 -24.63 -12.24 20.03
N ALA A 417 -25.95 -12.40 20.16
CA ALA A 417 -26.69 -13.56 19.66
C ALA A 417 -26.69 -13.61 18.12
N GLU A 418 -27.06 -12.52 17.44
CA GLU A 418 -27.04 -12.44 15.97
C GLU A 418 -25.64 -12.54 15.37
N LEU A 419 -24.63 -11.97 16.03
CA LEU A 419 -23.22 -12.13 15.65
C LEU A 419 -22.81 -13.62 15.71
N THR A 420 -23.19 -14.33 16.78
CA THR A 420 -22.92 -15.77 16.93
C THR A 420 -23.71 -16.62 15.92
N ALA A 421 -24.99 -16.31 15.72
CA ALA A 421 -25.85 -16.99 14.75
C ALA A 421 -25.39 -16.76 13.31
N SER A 422 -24.91 -15.56 12.96
CA SER A 422 -24.36 -15.27 11.62
C SER A 422 -23.16 -16.17 11.30
N ALA A 423 -22.25 -16.36 12.25
CA ALA A 423 -21.11 -17.27 12.08
C ALA A 423 -21.55 -18.74 12.00
N TYR A 424 -22.53 -19.16 12.82
CA TYR A 424 -23.05 -20.53 12.79
C TYR A 424 -23.77 -20.86 11.48
N GLN A 425 -24.65 -19.97 11.01
CA GLN A 425 -25.37 -20.11 9.75
C GLN A 425 -24.44 -20.00 8.54
N ALA A 426 -23.35 -19.22 8.63
CA ALA A 426 -22.32 -19.20 7.60
C ALA A 426 -21.63 -20.57 7.43
N VAL A 427 -21.36 -21.29 8.53
CA VAL A 427 -20.82 -22.67 8.47
C VAL A 427 -21.83 -23.66 7.88
N ILE A 428 -23.13 -23.49 8.13
CA ILE A 428 -24.18 -24.32 7.50
C ILE A 428 -24.26 -24.05 5.99
N LEU A 429 -24.19 -22.79 5.56
CA LEU A 429 -24.12 -22.45 4.14
C LEU A 429 -22.85 -23.00 3.48
N ASP A 430 -21.69 -22.84 4.13
CA ASP A 430 -20.41 -23.38 3.64
C ASP A 430 -20.48 -24.89 3.37
N GLN A 431 -21.00 -25.66 4.33
CA GLN A 431 -21.20 -27.11 4.19
C GLN A 431 -22.19 -27.47 3.07
N LYS A 432 -23.25 -26.68 2.87
CA LYS A 432 -24.21 -26.84 1.76
C LYS A 432 -23.56 -26.67 0.38
N TYR A 433 -22.47 -25.91 0.28
CA TYR A 433 -21.65 -25.75 -0.93
C TYR A 433 -20.31 -26.51 -0.81
N ASN A 434 -20.28 -27.64 -0.11
CA ASN A 434 -19.15 -28.57 0.03
C ASN A 434 -17.84 -27.97 0.60
N GLY A 435 -17.89 -26.80 1.25
CA GLY A 435 -16.70 -26.08 1.69
C GLY A 435 -15.89 -25.42 0.56
N GLU A 436 -16.50 -25.21 -0.62
CA GLU A 436 -15.92 -24.38 -1.68
C GLU A 436 -16.01 -22.84 -1.47
N PRO A 437 -16.94 -22.27 -0.66
CA PRO A 437 -17.01 -20.82 -0.45
C PRO A 437 -15.81 -20.21 0.29
N VAL A 438 -15.27 -19.12 -0.26
CA VAL A 438 -14.33 -18.26 0.45
C VAL A 438 -15.11 -17.40 1.46
N GLN A 439 -15.01 -17.73 2.74
CA GLN A 439 -15.68 -17.00 3.82
C GLN A 439 -14.94 -15.69 4.16
N VAL A 440 -15.66 -14.57 4.22
CA VAL A 440 -15.08 -13.24 4.51
C VAL A 440 -15.93 -12.51 5.55
N ARG A 441 -15.35 -12.24 6.73
CA ARG A 441 -15.98 -11.41 7.77
C ARG A 441 -15.80 -9.93 7.44
N VAL A 442 -16.89 -9.16 7.46
CA VAL A 442 -16.91 -7.73 7.14
C VAL A 442 -17.62 -6.96 8.26
N PRO A 443 -16.89 -6.31 9.16
CA PRO A 443 -17.46 -5.30 10.04
C PRO A 443 -18.02 -4.12 9.23
N MET A 444 -19.12 -3.55 9.70
CA MET A 444 -19.67 -2.29 9.20
C MET A 444 -18.59 -1.20 9.08
N GLY A 445 -18.58 -0.49 7.95
CA GLY A 445 -17.60 0.55 7.63
C GLY A 445 -16.26 0.04 7.08
N LYS A 446 -16.02 -1.29 7.12
CA LYS A 446 -14.83 -1.97 6.58
C LYS A 446 -15.13 -2.79 5.32
N GLU A 447 -16.11 -2.37 4.54
CA GLU A 447 -16.52 -3.03 3.29
C GLU A 447 -15.35 -3.08 2.27
N PRO A 448 -14.96 -4.27 1.76
CA PRO A 448 -13.97 -4.37 0.69
C PRO A 448 -14.58 -3.91 -0.65
N MET A 449 -13.75 -3.42 -1.58
CA MET A 449 -14.23 -2.92 -2.89
C MET A 449 -15.09 -3.93 -3.63
N HIS A 450 -14.73 -5.22 -3.59
CA HIS A 450 -15.53 -6.27 -4.23
C HIS A 450 -16.96 -6.38 -3.67
N LEU A 451 -17.17 -6.15 -2.37
CA LEU A 451 -18.51 -6.14 -1.78
C LEU A 451 -19.31 -4.92 -2.24
N MET A 452 -18.67 -3.75 -2.37
CA MET A 452 -19.33 -2.54 -2.88
C MET A 452 -19.68 -2.68 -4.37
N ALA A 453 -18.81 -3.31 -5.16
CA ALA A 453 -18.97 -3.58 -6.58
C ALA A 453 -20.17 -4.49 -6.92
N ILE A 454 -20.48 -5.49 -6.08
CA ILE A 454 -21.69 -6.33 -6.22
C ILE A 454 -22.97 -5.48 -6.28
N PHE A 455 -23.01 -4.35 -5.57
CA PHE A 455 -24.16 -3.45 -5.54
C PHE A 455 -24.08 -2.32 -6.58
N LYS A 456 -23.04 -2.26 -7.43
CA LYS A 456 -22.88 -1.28 -8.53
C LYS A 456 -23.19 0.15 -8.09
N GLY A 457 -22.56 0.59 -7.00
CA GLY A 457 -22.67 1.93 -6.42
C GLY A 457 -23.98 2.23 -5.68
N LYS A 458 -24.75 1.19 -5.35
CA LYS A 458 -26.07 1.29 -4.66
C LYS A 458 -26.01 0.83 -3.21
N MET A 459 -24.81 0.69 -2.64
CA MET A 459 -24.65 0.25 -1.25
C MET A 459 -25.03 1.39 -0.30
N VAL A 460 -26.01 1.13 0.57
CA VAL A 460 -26.52 2.05 1.59
C VAL A 460 -26.42 1.38 2.95
N VAL A 461 -25.66 1.98 3.84
CA VAL A 461 -25.53 1.54 5.24
C VAL A 461 -26.31 2.52 6.12
N TYR A 462 -27.25 2.02 6.92
CA TYR A 462 -27.98 2.75 7.94
C TYR A 462 -27.29 2.53 9.29
N GLU A 463 -27.14 3.57 10.10
CA GLU A 463 -26.41 3.47 11.38
C GLU A 463 -27.24 2.68 12.40
N GLU A 464 -28.53 2.95 12.50
CA GLU A 464 -29.43 2.33 13.47
C GLU A 464 -30.61 1.58 12.82
N GLY A 465 -31.32 0.82 13.65
CA GLY A 465 -32.54 0.12 13.28
C GLY A 465 -32.29 -1.21 12.58
N SER A 466 -33.35 -1.72 11.96
CA SER A 466 -33.41 -3.05 11.35
C SER A 466 -34.39 -3.06 10.18
N SER A 467 -34.17 -3.99 9.27
CA SER A 467 -35.05 -4.28 8.13
C SER A 467 -36.08 -5.39 8.39
N ARG A 468 -36.19 -5.87 9.64
CA ARG A 468 -37.20 -6.83 10.14
C ARG A 468 -38.64 -6.38 9.86
N GLU A 469 -39.50 -7.30 9.40
CA GLU A 469 -40.95 -7.04 9.36
C GLU A 469 -41.51 -6.87 10.78
N GLY A 470 -42.41 -5.90 10.97
CA GLY A 470 -42.97 -5.59 12.30
C GLY A 470 -42.03 -4.84 13.25
N SER A 471 -40.83 -4.43 12.80
CA SER A 471 -39.95 -3.55 13.58
C SER A 471 -40.66 -2.23 13.92
N SER A 472 -40.70 -1.89 15.21
CA SER A 472 -41.44 -0.73 15.74
C SER A 472 -40.72 0.62 15.53
N HIS A 473 -39.64 0.65 14.75
CA HIS A 473 -38.87 1.85 14.46
C HIS A 473 -39.61 2.71 13.43
N SER A 474 -40.27 3.77 13.90
CA SER A 474 -40.68 4.89 13.05
C SER A 474 -39.44 5.47 12.37
N GLN A 475 -39.31 5.32 11.05
CA GLN A 475 -38.15 5.86 10.33
C GLN A 475 -38.05 7.38 10.57
N PRO A 476 -36.85 7.92 10.88
CA PRO A 476 -36.70 9.36 11.12
C PRO A 476 -37.17 10.19 9.91
N SER A 477 -37.97 11.23 10.20
CA SER A 477 -38.48 12.20 9.23
C SER A 477 -37.39 13.05 8.57
N VAL A 478 -36.18 13.03 9.14
CA VAL A 478 -34.95 13.62 8.61
C VAL A 478 -33.81 12.62 8.79
N ARG A 479 -33.10 12.30 7.70
CA ARG A 479 -31.92 11.42 7.68
C ARG A 479 -30.81 12.01 6.82
N LEU A 480 -29.57 11.94 7.29
CA LEU A 480 -28.39 12.47 6.62
C LEU A 480 -27.46 11.33 6.24
N PHE A 481 -26.97 11.31 5.01
CA PHE A 481 -26.05 10.30 4.50
C PHE A 481 -24.78 10.95 3.98
N HIS A 482 -23.62 10.45 4.41
CA HIS A 482 -22.30 10.73 3.88
C HIS A 482 -22.09 9.84 2.64
N VAL A 483 -22.03 10.44 1.45
CA VAL A 483 -21.75 9.72 0.20
C VAL A 483 -20.26 9.87 -0.10
N HIS A 484 -19.60 8.75 -0.38
CA HIS A 484 -18.17 8.72 -0.71
C HIS A 484 -17.90 7.64 -1.76
N GLY A 485 -17.01 7.94 -2.70
CA GLY A 485 -16.62 7.05 -3.80
C GLY A 485 -16.86 7.66 -5.18
N THR A 486 -15.97 7.32 -6.11
CA THR A 486 -15.81 7.95 -7.43
C THR A 486 -16.35 7.12 -8.59
N ASN A 487 -16.90 5.94 -8.35
CA ASN A 487 -17.46 5.06 -9.38
C ASN A 487 -18.37 3.97 -8.77
N GLU A 488 -19.03 3.20 -9.65
CA GLU A 488 -19.93 2.12 -9.26
C GLU A 488 -19.27 0.93 -8.53
N PHE A 489 -17.94 0.87 -8.43
CA PHE A 489 -17.20 -0.19 -7.75
C PHE A 489 -16.72 0.19 -6.34
N ASN A 490 -16.71 1.49 -6.00
CA ASN A 490 -16.25 2.00 -4.69
C ASN A 490 -17.23 2.93 -3.97
N THR A 491 -18.39 3.24 -4.54
CA THR A 491 -19.39 4.13 -3.92
C THR A 491 -20.20 3.43 -2.84
N ARG A 492 -20.28 4.06 -1.67
CA ARG A 492 -21.28 3.77 -0.62
C ARG A 492 -21.90 5.07 -0.08
N ALA A 493 -23.13 4.96 0.41
CA ALA A 493 -23.74 5.96 1.31
C ALA A 493 -23.79 5.38 2.72
N VAL A 494 -23.31 6.11 3.72
CA VAL A 494 -23.42 5.74 5.14
C VAL A 494 -24.24 6.80 5.86
N GLU A 495 -25.28 6.37 6.57
CA GLU A 495 -26.08 7.27 7.41
C GLU A 495 -25.24 7.82 8.56
N VAL A 496 -25.42 9.10 8.85
CA VAL A 496 -24.74 9.82 9.93
C VAL A 496 -25.77 10.66 10.70
N PRO A 497 -25.52 11.04 11.97
CA PRO A 497 -26.46 11.85 12.73
C PRO A 497 -26.86 13.12 11.97
N PRO A 498 -28.16 13.44 11.80
CA PRO A 498 -28.64 14.56 10.98
C PRO A 498 -28.40 15.90 11.69
N ARG A 499 -27.14 16.31 11.74
CA ARG A 499 -26.63 17.49 12.44
C ARG A 499 -25.63 18.20 11.56
N SER A 500 -25.58 19.52 11.67
CA SER A 500 -24.63 20.36 10.94
C SER A 500 -23.17 19.90 11.13
N SER A 501 -22.79 19.46 12.34
CA SER A 501 -21.45 18.98 12.67
C SER A 501 -20.97 17.75 11.91
N SER A 502 -21.89 16.98 11.30
CA SER A 502 -21.58 15.76 10.55
C SER A 502 -21.15 16.05 9.10
N LEU A 503 -21.27 17.30 8.63
CA LEU A 503 -20.89 17.70 7.27
C LEU A 503 -19.37 17.85 7.11
N ASN A 504 -18.87 17.50 5.92
CA ASN A 504 -17.46 17.62 5.53
C ASN A 504 -17.34 18.28 4.15
N SER A 505 -16.56 19.37 4.05
CA SER A 505 -16.31 20.06 2.76
C SER A 505 -15.68 19.16 1.69
N ASN A 506 -15.05 18.05 2.09
CA ASN A 506 -14.38 17.13 1.16
C ASN A 506 -15.37 16.30 0.33
N ASP A 507 -16.58 16.05 0.81
CA ASP A 507 -17.45 14.99 0.29
C ASP A 507 -18.87 15.50 -0.06
N VAL A 508 -19.72 14.58 -0.54
CA VAL A 508 -21.14 14.87 -0.82
C VAL A 508 -22.03 14.34 0.30
N PHE A 509 -23.02 15.14 0.70
CA PHE A 509 -24.00 14.77 1.71
C PHE A 509 -25.42 14.81 1.16
N MET A 510 -26.22 13.81 1.52
CA MET A 510 -27.63 13.70 1.12
C MET A 510 -28.52 13.78 2.36
N LEU A 511 -29.34 14.82 2.46
CA LEU A 511 -30.30 15.02 3.56
C LEU A 511 -31.72 14.74 3.07
N SER A 512 -32.24 13.55 3.36
CA SER A 512 -33.60 13.13 3.02
C SER A 512 -34.58 13.65 4.08
N THR A 513 -35.68 14.27 3.64
CA THR A 513 -36.72 14.83 4.53
C THR A 513 -38.13 14.48 4.05
N ASP A 514 -39.13 14.66 4.92
CA ASP A 514 -40.56 14.52 4.58
C ASP A 514 -41.05 15.41 3.43
N LYS A 515 -40.31 16.49 3.09
CA LYS A 515 -40.63 17.38 1.96
C LYS A 515 -39.87 16.96 0.70
N CYS A 516 -38.54 17.00 0.76
CA CYS A 516 -37.62 16.85 -0.38
C CYS A 516 -36.32 16.16 0.03
N CYS A 517 -35.51 15.78 -0.96
CA CYS A 517 -34.14 15.33 -0.75
C CYS A 517 -33.18 16.47 -1.06
N TYR A 518 -32.29 16.85 -0.14
CA TYR A 518 -31.23 17.81 -0.43
C TYR A 518 -29.92 17.08 -0.78
N LEU A 519 -29.21 17.56 -1.79
CA LEU A 519 -27.86 17.13 -2.16
C LEU A 519 -26.90 18.28 -1.88
N TRP A 520 -26.22 18.26 -0.74
CA TRP A 520 -25.24 19.26 -0.34
C TRP A 520 -23.86 18.85 -0.86
N TYR A 521 -23.24 19.73 -1.64
CA TYR A 521 -21.92 19.54 -2.24
C TYR A 521 -20.89 20.38 -1.50
N GLY A 522 -20.00 19.73 -0.76
CA GLY A 522 -18.80 20.36 -0.20
C GLY A 522 -17.87 20.86 -1.30
N LYS A 523 -17.04 21.88 -1.04
CA LYS A 523 -16.18 22.48 -2.08
C LYS A 523 -15.06 21.56 -2.61
N GLY A 524 -14.62 20.59 -1.81
CA GLY A 524 -13.59 19.62 -2.19
C GLY A 524 -14.14 18.41 -2.94
N CYS A 525 -15.46 18.18 -2.92
CA CYS A 525 -16.03 16.94 -3.47
C CYS A 525 -15.85 16.82 -4.98
N SER A 526 -15.53 15.62 -5.46
CA SER A 526 -15.26 15.37 -6.87
C SER A 526 -16.51 15.51 -7.75
N GLY A 527 -16.31 15.67 -9.07
CA GLY A 527 -17.41 15.59 -10.03
C GLY A 527 -18.15 14.25 -10.01
N ASP A 528 -17.43 13.16 -9.74
CA ASP A 528 -17.94 11.80 -9.78
C ASP A 528 -18.85 11.49 -8.57
N GLU A 529 -18.44 11.88 -7.37
CA GLU A 529 -19.27 11.77 -6.15
C GLU A 529 -20.59 12.56 -6.29
N ARG A 530 -20.54 13.70 -6.98
CA ARG A 530 -21.73 14.53 -7.29
C ARG A 530 -22.67 13.85 -8.30
N GLU A 531 -22.20 12.92 -9.12
CA GLU A 531 -23.06 12.06 -9.95
C GLU A 531 -23.60 10.88 -9.15
N MET A 532 -22.73 10.15 -8.46
CA MET A 532 -23.10 8.97 -7.67
C MET A 532 -24.15 9.27 -6.58
N ALA A 533 -24.04 10.42 -5.90
CA ALA A 533 -25.03 10.86 -4.92
C ALA A 533 -26.41 11.14 -5.53
N LYS A 534 -26.52 11.54 -6.81
CA LYS A 534 -27.82 11.71 -7.49
C LYS A 534 -28.49 10.35 -7.70
N THR A 535 -27.74 9.31 -8.02
CA THR A 535 -28.22 7.93 -8.18
C THR A 535 -28.72 7.37 -6.85
N LEU A 536 -27.95 7.56 -5.77
CA LEU A 536 -28.35 7.16 -4.41
C LEU A 536 -29.62 7.87 -3.93
N ALA A 537 -29.84 9.14 -4.30
CA ALA A 537 -31.06 9.88 -3.97
C ALA A 537 -32.34 9.30 -4.62
N ASP A 538 -32.26 8.71 -5.83
CA ASP A 538 -33.38 7.99 -6.46
C ASP A 538 -33.70 6.67 -5.75
N ILE A 539 -32.72 6.07 -5.09
CA ILE A 539 -32.88 4.80 -4.37
C ILE A 539 -33.51 5.07 -3.00
N ILE A 540 -32.90 5.98 -2.23
CA ILE A 540 -33.23 6.20 -0.81
C ILE A 540 -34.46 7.10 -0.61
N SER A 541 -34.63 8.14 -1.43
CA SER A 541 -35.65 9.17 -1.18
C SER A 541 -36.79 9.19 -2.19
N LYS A 542 -36.52 9.04 -3.49
CA LYS A 542 -37.51 9.12 -4.60
C LYS A 542 -38.30 10.44 -4.68
N ARG A 543 -37.87 11.46 -3.93
CA ARG A 543 -38.43 12.81 -3.88
C ARG A 543 -37.65 13.76 -4.80
N GLU A 544 -38.19 14.96 -5.00
CA GLU A 544 -37.50 16.06 -5.67
C GLU A 544 -36.13 16.35 -5.00
N LYS A 545 -35.11 16.60 -5.84
CA LYS A 545 -33.70 16.73 -5.45
C LYS A 545 -33.24 18.18 -5.49
N ASN A 546 -33.10 18.79 -4.32
CA ASN A 546 -32.61 20.16 -4.16
C ASN A 546 -31.08 20.15 -4.01
N VAL A 547 -30.37 20.42 -5.10
CA VAL A 547 -28.91 20.56 -5.10
C VAL A 547 -28.50 21.88 -4.43
N ILE A 548 -27.57 21.80 -3.48
CA ILE A 548 -27.04 22.93 -2.71
C ILE A 548 -25.51 22.89 -2.80
N ALA A 549 -24.89 24.01 -3.14
CA ALA A 549 -23.45 24.19 -2.99
C ALA A 549 -23.10 24.72 -1.59
N GLU A 550 -21.98 24.26 -1.01
CA GLU A 550 -21.48 24.77 0.26
C GLU A 550 -21.35 26.31 0.27
N GLY A 551 -21.96 26.94 1.28
CA GLY A 551 -22.07 28.39 1.43
C GLY A 551 -23.34 29.00 0.82
N GLN A 552 -24.17 28.23 0.12
CA GLN A 552 -25.43 28.67 -0.49
C GLN A 552 -26.66 27.97 0.11
N GLU A 553 -26.58 27.49 1.35
CA GLU A 553 -27.64 26.66 1.93
C GLU A 553 -28.87 27.50 2.37
N PRO A 554 -30.11 27.08 2.05
CA PRO A 554 -31.32 27.75 2.50
C PRO A 554 -31.55 27.54 4.01
N ALA A 555 -32.37 28.41 4.61
CA ALA A 555 -32.70 28.34 6.04
C ALA A 555 -33.31 26.96 6.43
N ASP A 556 -34.24 26.44 5.64
CA ASP A 556 -34.87 25.12 5.88
C ASP A 556 -33.83 23.98 5.94
N PHE A 557 -32.75 24.01 5.17
CA PHE A 557 -31.69 22.98 5.26
C PHE A 557 -31.05 22.97 6.64
N TRP A 558 -30.67 24.15 7.16
CA TRP A 558 -30.13 24.27 8.50
C TRP A 558 -31.13 23.93 9.61
N VAL A 559 -32.42 24.24 9.43
CA VAL A 559 -33.47 23.86 10.40
C VAL A 559 -33.60 22.34 10.51
N ASN A 560 -33.57 21.61 9.37
CA ASN A 560 -33.61 20.14 9.38
C ASN A 560 -32.37 19.53 10.06
N LEU A 561 -31.21 20.20 10.04
CA LEU A 561 -29.97 19.78 10.71
C LEU A 561 -29.83 20.27 12.18
N GLY A 562 -30.92 20.71 12.81
CA GLY A 562 -30.92 21.20 14.19
C GLY A 562 -30.29 22.60 14.39
N GLY A 563 -30.07 23.34 13.31
CA GLY A 563 -29.42 24.66 13.29
C GLY A 563 -27.96 24.62 12.81
N LYS A 564 -27.49 25.73 12.21
CA LYS A 564 -26.13 25.84 11.66
C LYS A 564 -25.08 25.85 12.79
N SER A 565 -24.13 24.91 12.74
CA SER A 565 -22.97 24.83 13.66
C SER A 565 -21.64 24.89 12.90
N GLN A 566 -20.53 24.72 13.62
CA GLN A 566 -19.26 24.35 13.00
C GLN A 566 -19.32 22.90 12.51
N TYR A 567 -18.56 22.61 11.46
CA TYR A 567 -18.45 21.32 10.76
C TYR A 567 -17.06 21.25 10.09
N ALA A 568 -16.71 20.12 9.46
CA ALA A 568 -15.37 19.91 8.93
C ALA A 568 -15.15 20.70 7.61
N ASN A 569 -14.53 21.88 7.70
CA ASN A 569 -14.35 22.78 6.55
C ASN A 569 -12.99 23.49 6.49
N SER A 570 -11.92 22.79 6.84
CA SER A 570 -10.55 23.32 6.65
C SER A 570 -10.28 23.68 5.19
N LYS A 571 -9.30 24.55 4.92
CA LYS A 571 -8.91 24.88 3.53
C LYS A 571 -8.47 23.63 2.73
N ARG A 572 -7.90 22.63 3.41
CA ARG A 572 -7.45 21.37 2.80
C ARG A 572 -8.63 20.50 2.37
N LEU A 573 -9.69 20.45 3.18
CA LEU A 573 -10.95 19.77 2.87
C LEU A 573 -11.79 20.52 1.81
N GLN A 574 -11.35 21.70 1.34
CA GLN A 574 -11.96 22.46 0.25
C GLN A 574 -11.17 22.35 -1.06
N ASP A 575 -10.15 21.47 -1.14
CA ASP A 575 -9.25 21.31 -2.30
C ASP A 575 -9.50 19.98 -3.04
N GLU A 576 -10.25 20.06 -4.14
CA GLU A 576 -10.58 18.95 -5.05
C GLU A 576 -9.33 18.26 -5.66
N ASN A 577 -8.13 18.86 -5.54
CA ASN A 577 -6.88 18.32 -6.08
C ASN A 577 -5.84 18.01 -4.98
N CYS A 578 -6.30 17.55 -3.80
CA CYS A 578 -5.45 17.15 -2.68
C CYS A 578 -4.51 15.97 -3.04
N SER A 579 -3.32 16.27 -3.57
CA SER A 579 -2.34 15.29 -4.07
C SER A 579 -1.61 14.47 -2.99
N ILE A 580 -2.14 14.43 -1.76
CA ILE A 580 -1.50 13.82 -0.59
C ILE A 580 -2.59 13.20 0.28
N THR A 581 -2.54 11.89 0.45
CA THR A 581 -3.50 11.11 1.25
C THR A 581 -3.11 11.17 2.74
N PRO A 582 -4.07 11.36 3.66
CA PRO A 582 -3.84 11.19 5.10
C PRO A 582 -3.35 9.78 5.46
N ARG A 583 -2.55 9.67 6.53
CA ARG A 583 -2.00 8.39 7.01
C ARG A 583 -2.16 8.27 8.52
N LEU A 584 -2.84 7.22 8.99
CA LEU A 584 -3.03 6.94 10.41
C LEU A 584 -2.02 5.88 10.88
N PHE A 585 -1.45 6.06 12.06
CA PHE A 585 -0.56 5.11 12.72
C PHE A 585 -0.97 4.89 14.17
N GLU A 586 -1.14 3.64 14.58
CA GLU A 586 -1.22 3.20 15.98
C GLU A 586 0.18 3.27 16.60
N CYS A 587 0.34 3.94 17.74
CA CYS A 587 1.63 4.19 18.37
C CYS A 587 1.64 3.62 19.80
N SER A 588 1.86 2.31 19.90
CA SER A 588 1.61 1.51 21.11
C SER A 588 2.88 0.96 21.77
N ASN A 589 2.87 0.81 23.10
CA ASN A 589 3.92 0.10 23.83
C ASN A 589 3.55 -1.30 24.35
N GLN A 590 2.32 -1.79 24.08
CA GLN A 590 1.80 -3.09 24.56
C GLN A 590 2.73 -4.29 24.30
N THR A 591 3.53 -4.26 23.22
CA THR A 591 4.51 -5.32 22.90
C THR A 591 5.76 -5.35 23.80
N GLY A 592 5.85 -4.46 24.79
CA GLY A 592 7.05 -4.21 25.61
C GLY A 592 8.06 -3.27 24.95
N ARG A 593 7.82 -2.85 23.70
CA ARG A 593 8.55 -1.81 22.98
C ARG A 593 7.53 -0.87 22.31
N PHE A 594 7.81 0.43 22.34
CA PHE A 594 7.04 1.40 21.57
C PHE A 594 7.24 1.15 20.06
N ILE A 595 6.15 1.05 19.31
CA ILE A 595 6.10 0.78 17.86
C ILE A 595 5.00 1.65 17.23
N ALA A 596 5.27 2.21 16.05
CA ALA A 596 4.25 2.86 15.21
C ALA A 596 3.86 1.92 14.04
N THR A 597 2.57 1.59 13.93
CA THR A 597 1.99 0.65 12.94
C THR A 597 1.01 1.40 12.04
N GLU A 598 1.20 1.36 10.72
CA GLU A 598 0.31 2.06 9.77
C GLU A 598 -1.04 1.35 9.57
N ILE A 599 -2.13 2.11 9.71
CA ILE A 599 -3.51 1.65 9.50
C ILE A 599 -4.02 2.18 8.16
N THR A 600 -4.17 1.26 7.20
CA THR A 600 -4.73 1.57 5.88
C THR A 600 -6.26 1.48 5.89
N ASN A 601 -6.94 2.34 5.11
CA ASN A 601 -8.41 2.44 5.04
C ASN A 601 -9.06 2.61 6.43
N PHE A 602 -8.55 3.60 7.18
CA PHE A 602 -9.01 3.88 8.54
C PHE A 602 -10.39 4.56 8.58
N ASN A 603 -11.10 4.36 9.69
CA ASN A 603 -12.32 5.04 10.09
C ASN A 603 -12.28 5.28 11.62
N GLN A 604 -13.38 5.72 12.24
CA GLN A 604 -13.41 6.03 13.67
C GLN A 604 -13.29 4.78 14.58
N ASP A 605 -13.41 3.57 14.02
CA ASP A 605 -13.28 2.30 14.75
C ASP A 605 -11.84 1.80 14.85
N ASP A 606 -10.89 2.43 14.17
CA ASP A 606 -9.44 2.17 14.32
C ASP A 606 -8.76 3.11 15.34
N LEU A 607 -9.50 3.98 16.04
CA LEU A 607 -8.98 4.83 17.11
C LEU A 607 -9.11 4.11 18.45
N ASP A 608 -8.07 3.37 18.83
CA ASP A 608 -8.04 2.56 20.07
C ASP A 608 -7.98 3.46 21.31
N GLU A 609 -8.91 3.27 22.24
CA GLU A 609 -9.05 4.09 23.45
C GLU A 609 -7.91 3.87 24.45
N ASP A 610 -7.21 2.74 24.39
CA ASP A 610 -6.10 2.39 25.29
C ASP A 610 -4.72 2.78 24.73
N ASP A 611 -4.64 3.47 23.59
CA ASP A 611 -3.37 3.80 22.91
C ASP A 611 -3.31 5.24 22.31
N VAL A 612 -2.17 5.59 21.69
CA VAL A 612 -1.96 6.89 21.01
C VAL A 612 -1.95 6.73 19.50
N MET A 613 -2.66 7.60 18.79
CA MET A 613 -2.84 7.53 17.33
C MET A 613 -2.23 8.76 16.65
N LEU A 614 -1.32 8.55 15.70
CA LEU A 614 -0.68 9.60 14.90
C LEU A 614 -1.38 9.69 13.53
N LEU A 615 -2.02 10.81 13.23
CA LEU A 615 -2.63 11.09 11.92
C LEU A 615 -1.82 12.18 11.21
N ASP A 616 -1.08 11.80 10.17
CA ASP A 616 -0.37 12.72 9.29
C ASP A 616 -1.28 13.20 8.16
N ILE A 617 -1.44 14.53 8.02
CA ILE A 617 -2.18 15.18 6.91
C ILE A 617 -1.27 16.09 6.06
N TRP A 618 0.04 15.88 6.16
CA TRP A 618 1.13 16.62 5.52
C TRP A 618 1.42 18.02 6.07
N ASP A 619 0.45 18.93 6.08
CA ASP A 619 0.65 20.29 6.60
C ASP A 619 0.59 20.37 8.14
N GLN A 620 0.08 19.32 8.78
CA GLN A 620 -0.03 19.13 10.22
C GLN A 620 0.11 17.63 10.54
N VAL A 621 0.55 17.32 11.77
CA VAL A 621 0.50 15.96 12.33
C VAL A 621 -0.36 16.00 13.59
N TYR A 622 -1.42 15.20 13.64
CA TYR A 622 -2.24 15.07 14.83
C TYR A 622 -1.75 13.91 15.71
N LEU A 623 -1.67 14.13 17.02
CA LEU A 623 -1.51 13.08 18.02
C LEU A 623 -2.81 12.97 18.82
N TRP A 624 -3.68 12.06 18.42
CA TRP A 624 -4.90 11.76 19.15
C TRP A 624 -4.57 10.81 20.32
N ILE A 625 -4.99 11.19 21.52
CA ILE A 625 -4.69 10.48 22.77
C ILE A 625 -5.95 9.78 23.25
N GLY A 626 -5.92 8.45 23.30
CA GLY A 626 -6.93 7.61 23.94
C GLY A 626 -7.02 7.87 25.44
N LYS A 627 -8.19 7.59 26.03
CA LYS A 627 -8.47 7.79 27.47
C LYS A 627 -7.68 6.84 28.37
N GLY A 628 -7.46 5.60 27.93
CA GLY A 628 -6.70 4.57 28.64
C GLY A 628 -5.20 4.59 28.38
N ALA A 629 -4.77 5.20 27.26
CA ALA A 629 -3.37 5.38 26.88
C ALA A 629 -2.48 5.72 28.08
N ASN A 630 -1.35 5.04 28.22
CA ASN A 630 -0.50 5.24 29.40
C ASN A 630 0.43 6.45 29.22
N ASP A 631 0.90 7.00 30.34
CA ASP A 631 1.69 8.25 30.33
C ASP A 631 3.06 8.11 29.65
N LYS A 632 3.51 6.86 29.42
CA LYS A 632 4.68 6.58 28.59
C LYS A 632 4.36 6.69 27.11
N GLU A 633 3.26 6.11 26.60
CA GLU A 633 2.84 6.35 25.20
C GLU A 633 2.66 7.84 24.92
N LYS A 634 2.00 8.58 25.82
CA LYS A 634 1.79 10.04 25.66
C LYS A 634 3.09 10.82 25.52
N HIS A 635 4.18 10.35 26.12
CA HIS A 635 5.51 10.95 25.99
C HIS A 635 6.25 10.47 24.74
N ASP A 636 6.36 9.14 24.59
CA ASP A 636 7.09 8.48 23.49
C ASP A 636 6.45 8.79 22.12
N ALA A 637 5.15 9.06 22.04
CA ALA A 637 4.47 9.47 20.81
C ALA A 637 4.82 10.89 20.35
N VAL A 638 5.05 11.84 21.27
CA VAL A 638 5.50 13.20 20.91
C VAL A 638 6.93 13.15 20.35
N VAL A 639 7.80 12.36 20.95
CA VAL A 639 9.15 12.09 20.42
C VAL A 639 9.05 11.40 19.06
N THR A 640 8.19 10.39 18.94
CA THR A 640 8.00 9.64 17.69
C THR A 640 7.44 10.48 16.56
N ALA A 641 6.54 11.43 16.82
CA ALA A 641 6.08 12.38 15.80
C ALA A 641 7.21 13.31 15.30
N GLN A 642 8.13 13.70 16.19
CA GLN A 642 9.32 14.47 15.80
C GLN A 642 10.32 13.62 14.99
N GLU A 643 10.59 12.38 15.41
CA GLU A 643 11.45 11.45 14.66
C GLU A 643 10.80 11.04 13.32
N TYR A 644 9.48 10.92 13.25
CA TYR A 644 8.73 10.70 12.01
C TYR A 644 8.99 11.85 11.02
N LEU A 645 8.86 13.11 11.45
CA LEU A 645 9.15 14.28 10.59
C LEU A 645 10.62 14.32 10.15
N LYS A 646 11.57 14.06 11.05
CA LYS A 646 13.02 14.01 10.74
C LYS A 646 13.39 12.92 9.75
N SER A 647 12.81 11.73 9.90
CA SER A 647 13.09 10.55 9.06
C SER A 647 12.22 10.44 7.81
N HIS A 648 11.21 11.31 7.65
CA HIS A 648 10.29 11.26 6.53
C HIS A 648 11.04 11.47 5.19
N PRO A 649 10.99 10.51 4.23
CA PRO A 649 11.85 10.52 3.03
C PRO A 649 11.76 11.77 2.15
N ALA A 650 10.66 12.54 2.26
CA ALA A 650 10.44 13.81 1.56
C ALA A 650 11.17 15.03 2.14
N GLY A 651 11.87 14.91 3.28
CA GLY A 651 12.46 16.06 3.98
C GLY A 651 11.37 17.01 4.50
N ARG A 652 10.50 16.50 5.37
CA ARG A 652 9.40 17.28 5.97
C ARG A 652 9.96 18.42 6.82
N ASP A 653 9.21 19.50 6.89
CA ASP A 653 9.56 20.63 7.74
C ASP A 653 9.50 20.20 9.21
N LEU A 654 10.55 20.49 9.99
CA LEU A 654 10.59 20.17 11.41
C LEU A 654 9.68 21.11 12.24
N ASP A 655 9.34 22.27 11.67
CA ASP A 655 8.34 23.19 12.22
C ASP A 655 6.89 22.81 11.82
N THR A 656 6.67 21.63 11.19
CA THR A 656 5.32 21.10 10.92
C THR A 656 4.53 20.98 12.23
N PRO A 657 3.37 21.65 12.40
CA PRO A 657 2.64 21.65 13.66
C PRO A 657 2.19 20.26 14.10
N ILE A 658 2.63 19.85 15.29
CA ILE A 658 2.14 18.65 15.99
C ILE A 658 0.98 19.08 16.92
N LEU A 659 -0.23 18.59 16.64
CA LEU A 659 -1.47 18.96 17.31
C LEU A 659 -1.98 17.81 18.18
N VAL A 660 -1.86 17.96 19.51
CA VAL A 660 -2.39 16.97 20.46
C VAL A 660 -3.92 17.11 20.57
N VAL A 661 -4.63 16.02 20.31
CA VAL A 661 -6.09 15.88 20.42
C VAL A 661 -6.39 14.85 21.50
N LYS A 662 -7.54 14.95 22.18
CA LYS A 662 -7.98 14.00 23.20
C LYS A 662 -9.32 13.39 22.80
N GLN A 663 -9.49 12.10 23.09
CA GLN A 663 -10.75 11.38 22.89
C GLN A 663 -11.97 12.16 23.41
N GLY A 664 -12.98 12.38 22.55
CA GLY A 664 -14.21 13.11 22.85
C GLY A 664 -14.11 14.65 22.79
N PHE A 665 -12.96 15.17 22.38
CA PHE A 665 -12.66 16.60 22.22
C PHE A 665 -12.03 16.92 20.85
N GLU A 666 -12.33 16.10 19.84
CA GLU A 666 -11.80 16.23 18.49
C GLU A 666 -12.26 17.53 17.80
N PRO A 667 -11.33 18.31 17.21
CA PRO A 667 -11.70 19.46 16.40
C PRO A 667 -12.24 19.00 15.03
N PRO A 668 -13.12 19.78 14.36
CA PRO A 668 -13.57 19.48 13.01
C PRO A 668 -12.46 19.40 11.95
N THR A 669 -11.25 19.90 12.25
CA THR A 669 -10.06 19.76 11.40
C THR A 669 -9.38 18.39 11.50
N PHE A 670 -9.74 17.59 12.51
CA PHE A 670 -9.36 16.19 12.68
C PHE A 670 -10.46 15.26 12.18
N THR A 671 -11.72 15.45 12.64
CA THR A 671 -12.83 14.52 12.32
C THR A 671 -13.15 14.47 10.82
N GLY A 672 -12.90 15.55 10.07
CA GLY A 672 -13.08 15.61 8.62
C GLY A 672 -12.19 14.68 7.78
N TRP A 673 -11.24 13.98 8.40
CA TRP A 673 -10.40 12.97 7.74
C TRP A 673 -10.93 11.55 7.88
N PHE A 674 -12.02 11.37 8.63
CA PHE A 674 -12.65 10.08 8.88
C PHE A 674 -14.02 10.04 8.22
N HIS A 675 -14.22 9.09 7.30
CA HIS A 675 -15.51 8.88 6.68
C HIS A 675 -16.54 8.38 7.71
N ALA A 676 -17.77 8.93 7.64
CA ALA A 676 -18.90 8.60 8.51
C ALA A 676 -18.61 8.72 10.03
N TRP A 677 -17.91 9.79 10.44
CA TRP A 677 -17.65 10.08 11.85
C TRP A 677 -18.94 10.35 12.64
N ASP A 678 -19.15 9.63 13.74
CA ASP A 678 -20.17 9.92 14.74
C ASP A 678 -19.58 10.70 15.94
N PRO A 679 -20.05 11.94 16.19
CA PRO A 679 -19.67 12.70 17.38
C PRO A 679 -20.12 12.11 18.74
N GLN A 680 -20.90 11.02 18.75
CA GLN A 680 -21.51 10.44 19.96
C GLN A 680 -20.91 9.10 20.40
N LYS A 681 -20.08 8.44 19.58
CA LYS A 681 -19.49 7.12 19.86
C LYS A 681 -18.93 6.96 21.27
N TRP A 682 -18.19 7.96 21.76
CA TRP A 682 -17.61 7.96 23.12
C TRP A 682 -18.44 8.71 24.17
N SER A 683 -19.69 9.08 23.85
CA SER A 683 -20.50 9.94 24.70
C SER A 683 -21.22 9.23 25.84
N ASP A 684 -21.26 7.89 25.85
CA ASP A 684 -21.92 7.08 26.88
C ASP A 684 -21.03 6.69 28.08
N TYR A 685 -19.70 6.81 27.95
CA TYR A 685 -18.70 6.38 28.95
C TYR A 685 -18.59 7.23 30.23
N LEU A 686 -19.60 8.07 30.50
CA LEU A 686 -19.81 8.77 31.76
C LEU A 686 -21.21 8.39 32.25
N SER A 687 -21.38 8.01 33.52
CA SER A 687 -22.74 7.92 34.06
C SER A 687 -23.42 9.30 33.97
N ASN A 688 -24.76 9.34 34.02
CA ASN A 688 -25.46 10.63 34.04
C ASN A 688 -25.06 11.49 35.24
N ASP A 689 -24.57 10.87 36.32
CA ASP A 689 -24.04 11.55 37.50
C ASP A 689 -22.59 12.02 37.30
N ASP A 690 -21.70 11.23 36.68
CA ASP A 690 -20.33 11.68 36.36
C ASP A 690 -20.34 12.83 35.35
N PHE A 691 -21.19 12.75 34.33
CA PHE A 691 -21.38 13.84 33.36
C PHE A 691 -21.82 15.12 34.08
N LYS A 692 -22.78 14.99 35.01
CA LYS A 692 -23.31 16.10 35.81
C LYS A 692 -22.30 16.64 36.83
N LEU A 693 -21.42 15.79 37.35
CA LEU A 693 -20.31 16.15 38.23
C LEU A 693 -19.27 17.00 37.49
N ILE A 694 -18.87 16.57 36.28
CA ILE A 694 -17.83 17.22 35.47
C ILE A 694 -18.36 18.50 34.80
N MET A 695 -19.57 18.46 34.22
CA MET A 695 -20.13 19.56 33.43
C MET A 695 -21.03 20.52 34.23
N GLY A 696 -21.41 20.15 35.47
CA GLY A 696 -22.27 20.93 36.36
C GLY A 696 -23.76 20.97 35.98
N ILE A 697 -24.16 20.34 34.88
CA ILE A 697 -25.54 20.24 34.36
C ILE A 697 -25.80 18.84 33.81
N SER A 698 -27.07 18.42 33.66
CA SER A 698 -27.35 17.07 33.16
C SER A 698 -26.94 16.88 31.69
N ARG A 699 -26.75 15.62 31.26
CA ARG A 699 -26.44 15.26 29.86
C ARG A 699 -27.48 15.82 28.89
N ASN A 700 -28.76 15.69 29.23
CA ASN A 700 -29.88 16.18 28.41
C ASN A 700 -29.89 17.71 28.33
N ASP A 701 -29.68 18.40 29.45
CA ASP A 701 -29.62 19.87 29.48
C ASP A 701 -28.42 20.38 28.67
N PHE A 702 -27.25 19.73 28.76
CA PHE A 702 -26.06 20.12 28.01
C PHE A 702 -26.28 20.03 26.50
N TYR A 703 -26.82 18.92 26.01
CA TYR A 703 -27.06 18.76 24.58
C TYR A 703 -28.23 19.60 24.06
N ALA A 704 -29.16 20.02 24.93
CA ALA A 704 -30.18 21.02 24.61
C ALA A 704 -29.63 22.47 24.51
N LEU A 705 -28.39 22.74 24.95
CA LEU A 705 -27.78 24.06 24.78
C LEU A 705 -27.27 24.26 23.34
N PRO A 706 -27.39 25.48 22.76
CA PRO A 706 -26.71 25.83 21.52
C PRO A 706 -25.19 25.56 21.57
N SER A 707 -24.61 25.09 20.47
CA SER A 707 -23.23 24.59 20.42
C SER A 707 -22.17 25.59 20.91
N TRP A 708 -22.40 26.90 20.78
CA TRP A 708 -21.49 27.92 21.32
C TRP A 708 -21.47 27.97 22.86
N LYS A 709 -22.60 27.65 23.53
CA LYS A 709 -22.65 27.46 24.98
C LYS A 709 -21.98 26.16 25.40
N GLN A 710 -22.20 25.07 24.64
CA GLN A 710 -21.50 23.80 24.87
C GLN A 710 -19.97 23.96 24.79
N LEU A 711 -19.48 24.66 23.76
CA LEU A 711 -18.06 24.97 23.57
C LEU A 711 -17.50 25.84 24.71
N ASN A 712 -18.23 26.88 25.11
CA ASN A 712 -17.81 27.74 26.22
C ASN A 712 -17.86 27.03 27.59
N LEU A 713 -18.77 26.07 27.79
CA LEU A 713 -18.79 25.20 28.97
C LEU A 713 -17.58 24.26 28.98
N LYS A 714 -17.30 23.54 27.88
CA LYS A 714 -16.10 22.71 27.75
C LYS A 714 -14.82 23.53 28.03
N LYS A 715 -14.70 24.73 27.45
CA LYS A 715 -13.59 25.67 27.73
C LYS A 715 -13.50 26.08 29.19
N LYS A 716 -14.62 26.40 29.83
CA LYS A 716 -14.66 26.78 31.26
C LYS A 716 -14.19 25.67 32.19
N MET A 717 -14.38 24.40 31.80
CA MET A 717 -13.93 23.23 32.57
C MET A 717 -12.50 22.77 32.20
N GLY A 718 -11.74 23.55 31.42
CA GLY A 718 -10.36 23.20 31.04
C GLY A 718 -10.25 22.06 30.02
N LEU A 719 -11.30 21.81 29.24
CA LEU A 719 -11.39 20.74 28.25
C LEU A 719 -11.04 21.23 26.82
N PHE A 720 -10.33 22.36 26.72
CA PHE A 720 -9.84 23.04 25.52
C PHE A 720 -8.69 23.99 25.90
#